data_AF-A0A9D6CLD7-F1
#
_entry.id   AF-A0A9D6CLD7-F1
#
_cell.length_a   1.000
_cell.length_b   1.000
_cell.length_c   1.000
_cell.angle_alpha   90.00
_cell.angle_beta   90.00
_cell.angle_gamma   90.00
#
_symmetry.space_group_name_H-M   'P 1'
#
loop_
_entity.id
_entity.type
_entity.pdbx_description
1 polymer ?
#
loop_
_entity_poly.entity_id
_entity_poly.type
_entity_poly.pdbx_seq_one_letter_code
_entity_poly.pdbx_strand_id
1 'polypeptide(L)'
;MAYALFEPERSGPDTPPWRKGDILVARSEASRAAQTRGIVRLRPTPVRAGQFEYRAETLLLTKGKPTGGLAFDPFGRLYTADLSARRILRIDFGAGGALDETPWFDVPPAIDWNGDFALSPDGALFLSGGVGSKGRLIKLSLGTDPRPGAPSNPPVLHRPAYIENSAIQGFSFYDNDRVLFADGSGAYALATIDPAFDPARNAAAPAGSAPRYAAPELARTAIVDVSVMRNAWQDYLQAQPIVADAISWSPQPANAVPYRRWDAEPPTADLDRRLHRMYGWIAAGESAPLAYRWQIDPLTGQTRIGPETLQMWTTISRDDAVDAYLSYLAHCLWVQVHKQTPWKLHGYSQSDLDLLFRGENLYQPKDATGALFRLNEGVVANAILGDPVQSFAFLTGSDPSVRRGPSFIQANQRTTIFALTRWVMDHILHGSNPSSNGVVAAYGYMGYAPVETVFRRRIDPGGQGPVGMVPRHWAWAGCHTSAGFMVHLARLLNIPVRRTKLYDWIPGATDFGFHGGIDFPTERLACFHTDSFYASGLLFDPYLSPEQIYNGGPQADYAAYLQQYGAVPSTPAEATAGNQAYARLDARIAARNATHPLLREVWRAVAYSSNPPEVPCAQRYASAIALLTAAGLSAAEAEQLICDNVQTYLNFIADFRARHAAELPTSGTEQQQVQAAYQLYEQLHAQWEIAR
;
A
#
# COMPACT_ATOMS: atom_id res chain seq x y z
N MET A 1 16.68 -32.97 -15.79
CA MET A 1 17.76 -32.22 -15.11
C MET A 1 17.10 -31.49 -13.96
N ALA A 2 17.64 -31.61 -12.75
CA ALA A 2 17.17 -30.83 -11.60
C ALA A 2 18.12 -29.65 -11.39
N TYR A 3 17.57 -28.47 -11.07
CA TYR A 3 18.30 -27.23 -10.84
C TYR A 3 17.93 -26.69 -9.47
N ALA A 4 18.92 -26.20 -8.72
CA ALA A 4 18.68 -25.45 -7.49
C ALA A 4 19.41 -24.11 -7.58
N LEU A 5 18.70 -23.03 -7.26
CA LEU A 5 19.24 -21.66 -7.16
C LEU A 5 19.61 -21.40 -5.69
N PHE A 6 20.82 -20.90 -5.46
CA PHE A 6 21.33 -20.62 -4.11
C PHE A 6 21.35 -19.12 -3.80
N GLU A 7 20.57 -18.70 -2.80
CA GLU A 7 20.61 -17.34 -2.21
C GLU A 7 20.54 -17.43 -0.66
N PRO A 8 21.67 -17.42 0.06
CA PRO A 8 21.64 -17.46 1.52
C PRO A 8 21.41 -16.04 2.10
N GLU A 9 20.59 -15.94 3.14
CA GLU A 9 20.37 -14.71 3.91
C GLU A 9 21.38 -14.50 5.05
N ARG A 10 22.15 -15.53 5.44
CA ARG A 10 23.10 -15.44 6.58
C ARG A 10 24.42 -16.18 6.33
N SER A 11 25.52 -15.61 6.82
CA SER A 11 26.85 -16.22 6.87
C SER A 11 27.23 -16.63 8.30
N GLY A 12 27.37 -17.93 8.55
CA GLY A 12 28.01 -18.54 9.73
C GLY A 12 29.14 -19.54 9.38
N PRO A 13 29.79 -20.17 10.37
CA PRO A 13 30.90 -21.10 10.15
C PRO A 13 30.53 -22.37 9.36
N ASP A 14 29.24 -22.70 9.29
CA ASP A 14 28.69 -23.83 8.52
C ASP A 14 28.14 -23.40 7.13
N THR A 15 28.40 -22.16 6.69
CA THR A 15 27.88 -21.69 5.38
C THR A 15 28.66 -22.35 4.25
N PRO A 16 27.97 -22.96 3.26
CA PRO A 16 28.65 -23.56 2.12
C PRO A 16 29.55 -22.57 1.37
N PRO A 17 30.57 -23.04 0.62
CA PRO A 17 31.48 -22.19 -0.19
C PRO A 17 30.83 -21.62 -1.47
N TRP A 18 29.50 -21.53 -1.49
CA TRP A 18 28.70 -21.05 -2.61
C TRP A 18 28.60 -19.53 -2.58
N ARG A 19 28.67 -18.92 -3.77
CA ARG A 19 28.45 -17.49 -3.96
C ARG A 19 27.03 -17.29 -4.47
N LYS A 20 26.44 -16.15 -4.11
CA LYS A 20 25.19 -15.69 -4.71
C LYS A 20 25.30 -15.73 -6.24
N GLY A 21 24.40 -16.45 -6.90
CA GLY A 21 24.38 -16.63 -8.36
C GLY A 21 25.02 -17.92 -8.89
N ASP A 22 25.55 -18.79 -8.04
CA ASP A 22 25.89 -20.16 -8.44
C ASP A 22 24.62 -20.96 -8.77
N ILE A 23 24.64 -21.72 -9.86
CA ILE A 23 23.56 -22.67 -10.21
C ILE A 23 24.07 -24.09 -9.95
N LEU A 24 23.36 -24.88 -9.16
CA LEU A 24 23.67 -26.31 -9.00
C LEU A 24 22.78 -27.13 -9.92
N VAL A 25 23.41 -28.03 -10.69
CA VAL A 25 22.70 -28.91 -11.62
C VAL A 25 22.99 -30.36 -11.27
N ALA A 26 21.96 -31.13 -10.95
CA ALA A 26 22.08 -32.60 -10.92
C ALA A 26 21.94 -33.13 -12.35
N ARG A 27 23.02 -33.71 -12.87
CA ARG A 27 23.06 -34.26 -14.23
C ARG A 27 22.89 -35.78 -14.19
N SER A 28 21.81 -36.28 -14.80
CA SER A 28 21.70 -37.70 -15.18
C SER A 28 22.00 -37.82 -16.67
N GLU A 29 23.18 -38.36 -17.03
CA GLU A 29 23.41 -38.78 -18.42
C GLU A 29 22.94 -40.22 -18.62
N ALA A 30 22.34 -40.46 -19.79
CA ALA A 30 21.83 -41.77 -20.24
C ALA A 30 22.78 -42.49 -21.22
N SER A 31 24.00 -41.98 -21.45
CA SER A 31 24.92 -42.59 -22.42
C SER A 31 25.83 -43.66 -21.79
N ARG A 32 26.04 -44.76 -22.53
CA ARG A 32 26.63 -46.03 -22.06
C ARG A 32 28.15 -46.00 -21.74
N ALA A 33 28.86 -44.88 -21.90
CA ALA A 33 30.33 -44.91 -21.91
C ALA A 33 31.07 -44.32 -20.69
N ALA A 34 30.40 -43.60 -19.77
CA ALA A 34 31.01 -43.22 -18.49
C ALA A 34 29.92 -42.93 -17.44
N GLN A 35 29.82 -43.76 -16.39
CA GLN A 35 28.85 -43.65 -15.30
C GLN A 35 29.26 -42.59 -14.26
N THR A 36 29.42 -41.34 -14.68
CA THR A 36 29.63 -40.22 -13.76
C THR A 36 28.34 -39.40 -13.67
N ARG A 37 27.57 -39.65 -12.60
CA ARG A 37 26.42 -38.82 -12.20
C ARG A 37 26.87 -37.89 -11.07
N GLY A 38 26.46 -36.63 -11.14
CA GLY A 38 27.07 -35.62 -10.29
C GLY A 38 26.29 -34.32 -10.19
N ILE A 39 26.56 -33.59 -9.11
CA ILE A 39 26.16 -32.19 -8.94
C ILE A 39 27.25 -31.34 -9.59
N VAL A 40 26.85 -30.53 -10.56
CA VAL A 40 27.71 -29.59 -11.26
C VAL A 40 27.41 -28.19 -10.74
N ARG A 41 28.43 -27.47 -10.27
CA ARG A 41 28.35 -26.01 -10.07
C ARG A 41 28.47 -25.38 -11.44
N LEU A 42 27.56 -24.50 -11.77
CA LEU A 42 27.71 -23.58 -12.88
C LEU A 42 28.04 -22.22 -12.26
N ARG A 43 29.31 -21.83 -12.36
CA ARG A 43 29.75 -20.50 -11.91
C ARG A 43 29.60 -19.50 -13.06
N PRO A 44 28.81 -18.42 -12.89
CA PRO A 44 28.77 -17.36 -13.89
C PRO A 44 30.11 -16.63 -13.95
N THR A 45 30.69 -16.58 -15.13
CA THR A 45 31.88 -15.80 -15.47
C THR A 45 31.43 -14.66 -16.37
N PRO A 46 31.58 -13.38 -15.96
CA PRO A 46 31.23 -12.26 -16.81
C PRO A 46 32.13 -12.29 -18.06
N VAL A 47 31.53 -12.30 -19.25
CA VAL A 47 32.29 -12.22 -20.50
C VAL A 47 32.19 -10.82 -21.09
N ARG A 48 31.02 -10.18 -20.93
CA ARG A 48 30.72 -8.79 -21.31
C ARG A 48 29.63 -8.23 -20.38
N ALA A 49 29.41 -6.91 -20.40
CA ALA A 49 28.33 -6.29 -19.65
C ALA A 49 26.96 -6.93 -20.03
N GLY A 50 26.29 -7.52 -19.04
CA GLY A 50 25.02 -8.23 -19.24
C GLY A 50 25.12 -9.64 -19.85
N GLN A 51 26.32 -10.18 -20.07
CA GLN A 51 26.52 -11.54 -20.61
C GLN A 51 27.42 -12.39 -19.69
N PHE A 52 26.93 -13.59 -19.35
CA PHE A 52 27.63 -14.55 -18.50
C PHE A 52 27.87 -15.85 -19.27
N GLU A 53 29.09 -16.39 -19.18
CA GLU A 53 29.38 -17.78 -19.50
C GLU A 53 29.40 -18.59 -18.21
N TYR A 54 28.72 -19.73 -18.20
CA TYR A 54 28.71 -20.61 -17.05
C TYR A 54 29.78 -21.67 -17.19
N ARG A 55 30.80 -21.62 -16.31
CA ARG A 55 31.80 -22.68 -16.22
C ARG A 55 31.29 -23.78 -15.29
N ALA A 56 31.23 -25.00 -15.82
CA ALA A 56 30.92 -26.19 -15.06
C ALA A 56 32.11 -26.61 -14.19
N GLU A 57 31.99 -26.46 -12.89
CA GLU A 57 32.87 -27.10 -11.91
C GLU A 57 32.14 -28.37 -11.44
N THR A 58 32.67 -29.55 -11.77
CA THR A 58 32.10 -30.79 -11.25
C THR A 58 32.39 -30.85 -9.76
N LEU A 59 31.35 -30.74 -8.92
CA LEU A 59 31.50 -30.70 -7.47
C LEU A 59 31.38 -32.08 -6.84
N LEU A 60 30.57 -32.94 -7.43
CA LEU A 60 30.14 -34.19 -6.79
C LEU A 60 30.11 -35.30 -7.82
N LEU A 61 30.80 -36.40 -7.54
CA LEU A 61 30.58 -37.68 -8.20
C LEU A 61 29.88 -38.56 -7.18
N THR A 62 28.56 -38.71 -7.27
CA THR A 62 27.93 -39.80 -6.52
C THR A 62 28.40 -41.08 -7.19
N LYS A 63 29.26 -41.84 -6.50
CA LYS A 63 29.82 -43.08 -7.06
C LYS A 63 28.69 -44.05 -7.42
N GLY A 64 28.30 -44.05 -8.69
CA GLY A 64 27.35 -45.01 -9.29
C GLY A 64 25.88 -44.90 -8.84
N LYS A 65 25.48 -43.89 -8.05
CA LYS A 65 24.09 -43.80 -7.55
C LYS A 65 23.22 -42.89 -8.42
N PRO A 66 22.00 -43.30 -8.79
CA PRO A 66 21.01 -42.40 -9.37
C PRO A 66 20.65 -41.31 -8.35
N THR A 67 21.03 -40.07 -8.63
CA THR A 67 20.58 -38.90 -7.88
C THR A 67 19.37 -38.25 -8.54
N GLY A 68 18.41 -37.82 -7.72
CA GLY A 68 17.22 -37.09 -8.16
C GLY A 68 17.30 -35.59 -7.88
N GLY A 69 16.21 -35.02 -7.37
CA GLY A 69 16.04 -33.61 -7.03
C GLY A 69 17.14 -33.02 -6.14
N LEU A 70 17.23 -31.69 -6.13
CA LEU A 70 18.12 -30.91 -5.29
C LEU A 70 17.30 -29.82 -4.61
N ALA A 71 17.49 -29.64 -3.30
CA ALA A 71 16.86 -28.57 -2.55
C ALA A 71 17.82 -27.96 -1.54
N PHE A 72 17.60 -26.69 -1.21
CA PHE A 72 18.23 -26.05 -0.06
C PHE A 72 17.20 -25.88 1.05
N ASP A 73 17.60 -26.05 2.30
CA ASP A 73 16.77 -25.59 3.43
C ASP A 73 16.94 -24.07 3.64
N PRO A 74 16.07 -23.44 4.46
CA PRO A 74 16.19 -22.01 4.80
C PRO A 74 17.51 -21.61 5.46
N PHE A 75 18.30 -22.59 5.92
CA PHE A 75 19.63 -22.38 6.51
C PHE A 75 20.76 -22.55 5.49
N GLY A 76 20.43 -22.77 4.21
CA GLY A 76 21.38 -22.94 3.12
C GLY A 76 22.03 -24.32 3.04
N ARG A 77 21.53 -25.33 3.77
CA ARG A 77 22.05 -26.70 3.66
C ARG A 77 21.52 -27.37 2.41
N LEU A 78 22.38 -28.13 1.73
CA LEU A 78 22.04 -28.79 0.48
C LEU A 78 21.51 -30.21 0.74
N TYR A 79 20.47 -30.59 0.03
CA TYR A 79 19.88 -31.92 0.05
C TYR A 79 19.83 -32.49 -1.36
N THR A 80 19.97 -33.81 -1.47
CA THR A 80 19.80 -34.54 -2.74
C THR A 80 19.08 -35.87 -2.54
N ALA A 81 18.37 -36.33 -3.56
CA ALA A 81 17.68 -37.62 -3.53
C ALA A 81 18.63 -38.76 -3.91
N ASP A 82 18.72 -39.80 -3.08
CA ASP A 82 19.32 -41.10 -3.39
C ASP A 82 18.21 -42.06 -3.84
N LEU A 83 18.02 -42.17 -5.15
CA LEU A 83 16.92 -42.96 -5.73
C LEU A 83 17.14 -44.46 -5.55
N SER A 84 18.39 -44.90 -5.37
CA SER A 84 18.70 -46.32 -5.16
C SER A 84 18.25 -46.80 -3.79
N ALA A 85 18.41 -45.94 -2.77
CA ALA A 85 18.01 -46.22 -1.40
C ALA A 85 16.65 -45.61 -1.04
N ARG A 86 15.96 -44.94 -1.98
CA ARG A 86 14.69 -44.22 -1.77
C ARG A 86 14.74 -43.30 -0.55
N ARG A 87 15.75 -42.44 -0.50
CA ARG A 87 15.95 -41.51 0.62
C ARG A 87 16.48 -40.17 0.17
N ILE A 88 16.36 -39.17 1.03
CA ILE A 88 16.98 -37.86 0.87
C ILE A 88 18.22 -37.82 1.75
N LEU A 89 19.32 -37.39 1.16
CA LEU A 89 20.61 -37.19 1.81
C LEU A 89 20.78 -35.69 2.07
N ARG A 90 21.28 -35.35 3.26
CA ARG A 90 21.86 -34.06 3.54
C ARG A 90 23.32 -34.08 3.11
N ILE A 91 23.74 -33.03 2.43
CA ILE A 91 25.12 -32.81 1.98
C ILE A 91 25.74 -31.76 2.89
N ASP A 92 26.60 -32.22 3.81
CA ASP A 92 27.38 -31.35 4.69
C ASP A 92 28.76 -31.08 4.07
N PHE A 93 29.28 -29.86 4.28
CA PHE A 93 30.61 -29.47 3.84
C PHE A 93 31.58 -29.57 5.01
N GLY A 94 32.40 -30.63 5.03
CA GLY A 94 33.48 -30.78 5.99
C GLY A 94 34.62 -29.81 5.76
N ALA A 95 35.47 -29.65 6.78
CA ALA A 95 36.69 -28.87 6.70
C ALA A 95 37.57 -29.39 5.54
N GLY A 96 37.95 -28.49 4.61
CA GLY A 96 38.74 -28.84 3.41
C GLY A 96 37.93 -29.17 2.16
N GLY A 97 36.60 -28.97 2.17
CA GLY A 97 35.74 -29.19 0.99
C GLY A 97 35.37 -30.66 0.76
N ALA A 98 35.68 -31.54 1.72
CA ALA A 98 35.12 -32.89 1.74
C ALA A 98 33.60 -32.79 1.96
N LEU A 99 32.85 -33.62 1.24
CA LEU A 99 31.40 -33.67 1.33
C LEU A 99 30.99 -34.91 2.11
N ASP A 100 30.23 -34.71 3.18
CA ASP A 100 29.67 -35.79 3.98
C ASP A 100 28.18 -35.96 3.61
N GLU A 101 27.85 -37.14 3.08
CA GLU A 101 26.46 -37.54 2.80
C GLU A 101 25.86 -38.18 4.05
N THR A 102 24.95 -37.47 4.72
CA THR A 102 24.22 -37.99 5.88
C THR A 102 22.79 -38.34 5.47
N PRO A 103 22.31 -39.58 5.67
CA PRO A 103 20.90 -39.90 5.49
C PRO A 103 20.02 -38.97 6.33
N TRP A 104 19.08 -38.30 5.68
CA TRP A 104 18.21 -37.33 6.34
C TRP A 104 16.77 -37.82 6.44
N PHE A 105 16.24 -38.41 5.36
CA PHE A 105 14.86 -38.89 5.34
C PHE A 105 14.69 -40.10 4.42
N ASP A 106 14.25 -41.23 4.96
CA ASP A 106 13.87 -42.39 4.16
C ASP A 106 12.44 -42.24 3.64
N VAL A 107 12.26 -42.26 2.32
CA VAL A 107 10.96 -42.08 1.68
C VAL A 107 10.16 -43.38 1.78
N PRO A 108 9.00 -43.38 2.46
CA PRO A 108 8.21 -44.58 2.66
C PRO A 108 7.91 -45.30 1.33
N PRO A 109 7.96 -46.64 1.27
CA PRO A 109 7.62 -47.40 0.07
C PRO A 109 6.20 -47.13 -0.45
N ALA A 110 5.29 -46.70 0.44
CA ALA A 110 3.92 -46.33 0.09
C ALA A 110 3.80 -45.04 -0.74
N ILE A 111 4.84 -44.21 -0.77
CA ILE A 111 4.89 -43.01 -1.60
C ILE A 111 5.50 -43.38 -2.94
N ASP A 112 4.74 -43.25 -4.03
CA ASP A 112 5.27 -43.45 -5.38
C ASP A 112 6.12 -42.26 -5.82
N TRP A 113 7.29 -42.11 -5.21
CA TRP A 113 8.22 -41.00 -5.39
C TRP A 113 9.01 -41.15 -6.68
N ASN A 114 8.97 -40.13 -7.54
CA ASN A 114 9.71 -40.09 -8.80
C ASN A 114 11.15 -39.56 -8.64
N GLY A 115 11.53 -39.18 -7.41
CA GLY A 115 12.87 -38.73 -7.10
C GLY A 115 13.06 -37.23 -6.97
N ASP A 116 12.02 -36.42 -7.19
CA ASP A 116 12.10 -34.96 -7.01
C ASP A 116 11.41 -34.50 -5.71
N PHE A 117 11.92 -33.43 -5.13
CA PHE A 117 11.48 -32.91 -3.83
C PHE A 117 11.89 -31.45 -3.67
N ALA A 118 11.17 -30.73 -2.81
CA ALA A 118 11.52 -29.38 -2.40
C ALA A 118 11.27 -29.18 -0.91
N LEU A 119 11.97 -28.21 -0.33
CA LEU A 119 11.73 -27.72 1.03
C LEU A 119 11.01 -26.39 0.93
N SER A 120 9.90 -26.25 1.64
CA SER A 120 9.24 -24.94 1.78
C SER A 120 10.07 -24.01 2.67
N PRO A 121 9.82 -22.69 2.64
CA PRO A 121 10.57 -21.74 3.47
C PRO A 121 10.40 -21.95 4.98
N ASP A 122 9.34 -22.63 5.42
CA ASP A 122 9.15 -23.07 6.81
C ASP A 122 9.85 -24.41 7.15
N GLY A 123 10.53 -25.01 6.16
CA GLY A 123 11.28 -26.26 6.30
C GLY A 123 10.47 -27.54 6.12
N ALA A 124 9.20 -27.49 5.72
CA ALA A 124 8.43 -28.69 5.42
C ALA A 124 8.93 -29.37 4.13
N LEU A 125 8.91 -30.70 4.12
CA LEU A 125 9.36 -31.49 2.98
C LEU A 125 8.19 -31.80 2.04
N PHE A 126 8.37 -31.50 0.76
CA PHE A 126 7.43 -31.86 -0.28
C PHE A 126 8.08 -32.88 -1.21
N LEU A 127 7.35 -33.94 -1.54
CA LEU A 127 7.76 -34.96 -2.50
C LEU A 127 6.85 -34.91 -3.72
N SER A 128 7.42 -35.00 -4.92
CA SER A 128 6.62 -35.28 -6.11
C SER A 128 6.44 -36.78 -6.28
N GLY A 129 5.21 -37.22 -6.48
CA GLY A 129 4.92 -38.63 -6.74
C GLY A 129 3.78 -38.82 -7.71
N GLY A 130 3.53 -40.06 -8.12
CA GLY A 130 2.37 -40.41 -8.94
C GLY A 130 2.60 -41.54 -9.94
N VAL A 131 1.60 -42.41 -10.04
CA VAL A 131 1.56 -43.51 -11.00
C VAL A 131 0.99 -42.99 -12.33
N GLY A 132 1.75 -43.06 -13.42
CA GLY A 132 1.29 -42.70 -14.76
C GLY A 132 1.16 -41.20 -15.02
N SER A 133 0.04 -40.75 -15.58
CA SER A 133 -0.18 -39.35 -16.00
C SER A 133 -0.66 -38.41 -14.88
N LYS A 134 -0.71 -38.85 -13.62
CA LYS A 134 -1.23 -38.06 -12.50
C LYS A 134 -0.15 -37.70 -11.49
N GLY A 135 0.44 -36.52 -11.64
CA GLY A 135 1.36 -35.94 -10.66
C GLY A 135 0.67 -35.58 -9.35
N ARG A 136 1.38 -35.75 -8.25
CA ARG A 136 0.95 -35.44 -6.88
C ARG A 136 2.09 -34.75 -6.14
N LEU A 137 1.75 -33.76 -5.34
CA LEU A 137 2.67 -33.21 -4.33
C LEU A 137 2.23 -33.72 -2.96
N ILE A 138 3.17 -34.31 -2.23
CA ILE A 138 2.93 -34.88 -0.89
C ILE A 138 3.72 -34.04 0.11
N LYS A 139 3.00 -33.31 0.97
CA LYS A 139 3.59 -32.60 2.10
C LYS A 139 3.87 -33.58 3.24
N LEU A 140 5.08 -33.57 3.76
CA LEU A 140 5.49 -34.31 4.94
C LEU A 140 5.87 -33.31 6.02
N SER A 141 5.15 -33.36 7.15
CA SER A 141 5.60 -32.66 8.35
C SER A 141 6.74 -33.44 8.97
N LEU A 142 7.94 -32.93 8.79
CA LEU A 142 9.07 -33.31 9.62
C LEU A 142 8.78 -32.72 11.00
N GLY A 143 8.85 -33.52 12.06
CA GLY A 143 8.60 -33.02 13.42
C GLY A 143 9.47 -31.80 13.76
N THR A 144 9.18 -31.15 14.88
CA THR A 144 9.80 -29.88 15.33
C THR A 144 11.32 -29.90 15.52
N ASP A 145 12.00 -31.01 15.19
CA ASP A 145 13.45 -31.15 15.27
C ASP A 145 14.01 -31.87 14.03
N PRO A 146 14.47 -31.14 12.99
CA PRO A 146 15.05 -31.72 11.78
C PRO A 146 16.51 -32.20 11.95
N ARG A 147 17.03 -32.31 13.19
CA ARG A 147 18.40 -32.76 13.45
C ARG A 147 18.55 -34.28 13.20
N PRO A 148 19.68 -34.73 12.61
CA PRO A 148 19.97 -36.15 12.46
C PRO A 148 19.99 -36.86 13.81
N GLY A 149 19.19 -37.91 13.97
CA GLY A 149 19.18 -38.76 15.18
C GLY A 149 18.20 -38.35 16.29
N ALA A 150 17.38 -37.32 16.12
CA ALA A 150 16.26 -37.07 17.03
C ALA A 150 15.25 -38.25 16.95
N PRO A 151 14.69 -38.74 18.07
CA PRO A 151 13.69 -39.80 18.05
C PRO A 151 12.48 -39.33 17.24
N SER A 152 12.34 -39.86 16.03
CA SER A 152 11.30 -39.47 15.09
C SER A 152 9.94 -39.92 15.65
N ASN A 153 9.06 -38.96 15.93
CA ASN A 153 7.65 -39.25 15.68
C ASN A 153 7.54 -39.65 14.19
N PRO A 154 6.83 -40.74 13.86
CA PRO A 154 6.68 -41.14 12.46
C PRO A 154 6.16 -39.95 11.66
N PRO A 155 6.72 -39.66 10.47
CA PRO A 155 6.27 -38.55 9.64
C PRO A 155 4.76 -38.68 9.42
N VAL A 156 4.02 -37.63 9.76
CA VAL A 156 2.58 -37.59 9.52
C VAL A 156 2.38 -37.37 8.03
N LEU A 157 1.88 -38.39 7.33
CA LEU A 157 1.52 -38.30 5.93
C LEU A 157 0.27 -37.42 5.81
N HIS A 158 0.44 -36.21 5.31
CA HIS A 158 -0.69 -35.35 4.95
C HIS A 158 -1.28 -35.82 3.62
N ARG A 159 -2.61 -35.65 3.42
CA ARG A 159 -3.25 -36.06 2.16
C ARG A 159 -2.58 -35.35 0.97
N PRO A 160 -2.32 -36.05 -0.16
CA PRO A 160 -1.68 -35.47 -1.32
C PRO A 160 -2.52 -34.33 -1.93
N ALA A 161 -1.85 -33.26 -2.37
CA ALA A 161 -2.41 -32.29 -3.30
C ALA A 161 -2.35 -32.89 -4.71
N TYR A 162 -3.49 -32.90 -5.42
CA TYR A 162 -3.61 -33.48 -6.74
C TYR A 162 -3.49 -32.39 -7.80
N ILE A 163 -2.60 -32.60 -8.77
CA ILE A 163 -2.56 -31.82 -10.01
C ILE A 163 -2.99 -32.77 -11.13
N GLU A 164 -4.19 -32.56 -11.66
CA GLU A 164 -4.69 -33.35 -12.78
C GLU A 164 -3.98 -32.87 -14.05
N ASN A 165 -3.23 -33.77 -14.71
CA ASN A 165 -3.04 -33.90 -16.17
C ASN A 165 -1.63 -34.30 -16.62
N SER A 166 -0.64 -34.36 -15.73
CA SER A 166 0.72 -34.78 -16.11
C SER A 166 1.58 -35.16 -14.90
N ALA A 167 2.60 -35.99 -15.13
CA ALA A 167 3.61 -36.27 -14.13
C ALA A 167 4.45 -35.01 -13.87
N ILE A 168 4.65 -34.65 -12.60
CA ILE A 168 5.51 -33.54 -12.20
C ILE A 168 6.96 -33.98 -12.43
N GLN A 169 7.72 -33.29 -13.27
CA GLN A 169 9.12 -33.60 -13.57
C GLN A 169 10.10 -32.82 -12.68
N GLY A 170 9.66 -31.67 -12.18
CA GLY A 170 10.44 -30.74 -11.37
C GLY A 170 9.51 -29.80 -10.61
N PHE A 171 9.81 -29.42 -9.38
CA PHE A 171 9.14 -28.30 -8.73
C PHE A 171 10.03 -27.55 -7.73
N SER A 172 9.70 -26.29 -7.48
CA SER A 172 10.36 -25.44 -6.48
C SER A 172 9.36 -24.48 -5.86
N PHE A 173 9.59 -24.09 -4.62
CA PHE A 173 8.84 -23.00 -3.99
C PHE A 173 9.20 -21.67 -4.64
N TYR A 174 8.16 -20.88 -4.94
CA TYR A 174 8.28 -19.49 -5.35
C TYR A 174 8.21 -18.56 -4.12
N ASP A 175 7.33 -18.91 -3.18
CA ASP A 175 7.23 -18.32 -1.83
C ASP A 175 6.59 -19.34 -0.85
N ASN A 176 6.15 -18.89 0.32
CA ASN A 176 5.57 -19.75 1.37
C ASN A 176 4.35 -20.56 0.90
N ASP A 177 3.55 -19.98 0.01
CA ASP A 177 2.24 -20.51 -0.34
C ASP A 177 2.17 -20.89 -1.82
N ARG A 178 3.21 -20.69 -2.63
CA ARG A 178 3.19 -20.97 -4.07
C ARG A 178 4.35 -21.85 -4.53
N VAL A 179 4.01 -22.84 -5.34
CA VAL A 179 4.97 -23.76 -5.97
C VAL A 179 4.93 -23.59 -7.48
N LEU A 180 6.11 -23.39 -8.07
CA LEU A 180 6.32 -23.50 -9.50
C LEU A 180 6.67 -24.96 -9.82
N PHE A 181 5.93 -25.60 -10.70
CA PHE A 181 6.23 -26.95 -11.15
C PHE A 181 6.30 -27.04 -12.67
N ALA A 182 7.16 -27.94 -13.15
CA ALA A 182 7.29 -28.35 -14.53
C ALA A 182 6.67 -29.73 -14.69
N ASP A 183 5.85 -29.89 -15.72
CA ASP A 183 5.20 -31.15 -16.00
C ASP A 183 5.91 -31.98 -17.09
N GLY A 184 5.43 -33.19 -17.32
CA GLY A 184 5.96 -34.09 -18.36
C GLY A 184 5.86 -33.57 -19.80
N SER A 185 5.09 -32.50 -20.05
CA SER A 185 5.02 -31.83 -21.35
C SER A 185 6.03 -30.70 -21.51
N GLY A 186 6.75 -30.34 -20.43
CA GLY A 186 7.63 -29.18 -20.37
C GLY A 186 6.91 -27.86 -20.11
N ALA A 187 5.61 -27.89 -19.79
CA ALA A 187 4.87 -26.72 -19.36
C ALA A 187 5.19 -26.40 -17.89
N TYR A 188 5.23 -25.11 -17.57
CA TYR A 188 5.39 -24.61 -16.21
C TYR A 188 4.06 -24.07 -15.69
N ALA A 189 3.74 -24.32 -14.43
CA ALA A 189 2.57 -23.78 -13.77
C ALA A 189 2.90 -23.36 -12.34
N LEU A 190 2.28 -22.27 -11.90
CA LEU A 190 2.35 -21.77 -10.53
C LEU A 190 1.06 -22.16 -9.81
N ALA A 191 1.15 -22.95 -8.74
CA ALA A 191 0.02 -23.34 -7.92
C ALA A 191 0.15 -22.79 -6.51
N THR A 192 -0.95 -22.25 -5.98
CA THR A 192 -1.06 -21.89 -4.56
C THR A 192 -1.36 -23.14 -3.74
N ILE A 193 -0.51 -23.45 -2.77
CA ILE A 193 -0.77 -24.42 -1.72
C ILE A 193 -1.67 -23.74 -0.69
N ASP A 194 -2.83 -24.34 -0.41
CA ASP A 194 -3.70 -23.84 0.65
C ASP A 194 -3.00 -23.95 2.02
N PRO A 195 -2.71 -22.83 2.70
CA PRO A 195 -2.05 -22.85 4.01
C PRO A 195 -2.97 -23.44 5.10
N ALA A 196 -4.30 -23.44 4.89
CA ALA A 196 -5.29 -24.04 5.79
C ALA A 196 -5.46 -25.55 5.55
N PHE A 197 -4.38 -26.25 5.23
CA PHE A 197 -4.35 -27.71 5.19
C PHE A 197 -4.54 -28.28 6.61
N ASP A 198 -5.79 -28.29 7.09
CA ASP A 198 -6.22 -28.83 8.38
C ASP A 198 -6.38 -30.37 8.26
N PRO A 199 -5.55 -31.17 8.96
CA PRO A 199 -5.63 -32.62 8.93
C PRO A 199 -6.97 -33.15 9.52
N ALA A 200 -7.57 -32.42 10.46
CA ALA A 200 -8.76 -32.85 11.18
C ALA A 200 -10.04 -32.69 10.34
N ARG A 201 -10.19 -31.57 9.62
CA ARG A 201 -11.32 -31.34 8.70
C ARG A 201 -11.38 -32.35 7.55
N ASN A 202 -10.23 -32.81 7.07
CA ASN A 202 -10.16 -33.71 5.93
C ASN A 202 -10.35 -35.19 6.30
N ALA A 203 -10.01 -35.62 7.51
CA ALA A 203 -10.24 -37.00 7.95
C ALA A 203 -11.73 -37.42 7.92
N ALA A 204 -12.65 -36.46 8.05
CA ALA A 204 -14.09 -36.67 8.01
C ALA A 204 -14.69 -36.71 6.58
N ALA A 205 -13.93 -36.36 5.54
CA ALA A 205 -14.43 -36.34 4.17
C ALA A 205 -14.37 -37.74 3.53
N PRO A 206 -15.46 -38.23 2.90
CA PRO A 206 -15.54 -39.59 2.35
C PRO A 206 -14.44 -39.87 1.31
N ALA A 207 -13.96 -41.12 1.27
CA ALA A 207 -12.95 -41.58 0.32
C ALA A 207 -13.45 -41.36 -1.12
N GLY A 208 -13.03 -40.26 -1.75
CA GLY A 208 -13.47 -39.84 -3.08
C GLY A 208 -13.73 -38.33 -3.23
N SER A 209 -13.78 -37.56 -2.14
CA SER A 209 -14.09 -36.12 -2.16
C SER A 209 -12.89 -35.22 -1.85
N ALA A 210 -11.68 -35.56 -2.31
CA ALA A 210 -10.56 -34.62 -2.23
C ALA A 210 -10.94 -33.32 -2.98
N PRO A 211 -10.60 -32.12 -2.45
CA PRO A 211 -10.85 -30.87 -3.16
C PRO A 211 -10.18 -30.95 -4.54
N ARG A 212 -11.03 -30.88 -5.57
CA ARG A 212 -10.58 -30.81 -6.96
C ARG A 212 -10.15 -29.38 -7.20
N TYR A 213 -8.85 -29.14 -7.25
CA TYR A 213 -8.34 -27.91 -7.82
C TYR A 213 -8.53 -28.04 -9.33
N ALA A 214 -9.65 -27.51 -9.85
CA ALA A 214 -9.71 -27.18 -11.26
C ALA A 214 -8.50 -26.28 -11.53
N ALA A 215 -7.66 -26.64 -12.49
CA ALA A 215 -6.67 -25.71 -13.01
C ALA A 215 -7.45 -24.42 -13.32
N PRO A 216 -7.16 -23.29 -12.64
CA PRO A 216 -7.73 -22.02 -13.05
C PRO A 216 -7.41 -21.90 -14.52
N GLU A 217 -8.45 -21.65 -15.33
CA GLU A 217 -8.38 -21.40 -16.76
C GLU A 217 -7.01 -20.81 -17.08
N LEU A 218 -6.15 -21.63 -17.73
CA LEU A 218 -4.72 -21.39 -17.95
C LEU A 218 -4.43 -19.90 -17.86
N ALA A 219 -3.99 -19.44 -16.68
CA ALA A 219 -3.20 -18.25 -16.62
C ALA A 219 -1.97 -18.64 -17.44
N ARG A 220 -2.02 -18.33 -18.73
CA ARG A 220 -0.86 -17.85 -19.45
C ARG A 220 -0.48 -16.55 -18.72
N THR A 221 -0.04 -16.65 -17.47
CA THR A 221 1.04 -15.81 -16.99
C THR A 221 2.08 -16.06 -18.04
N ALA A 222 2.16 -15.12 -18.99
CA ALA A 222 3.34 -14.96 -19.77
C ALA A 222 4.47 -15.15 -18.77
N ILE A 223 5.31 -16.15 -19.01
CA ILE A 223 6.68 -16.03 -18.54
C ILE A 223 7.08 -14.71 -19.17
N VAL A 224 6.93 -13.64 -18.39
CA VAL A 224 7.40 -12.32 -18.73
C VAL A 224 8.87 -12.58 -18.80
N ASP A 225 9.34 -12.77 -20.02
CA ASP A 225 10.72 -13.02 -20.29
C ASP A 225 11.45 -11.81 -19.71
N VAL A 226 12.07 -12.02 -18.55
CA VAL A 226 12.74 -10.98 -17.75
C VAL A 226 13.87 -10.37 -18.58
N SER A 227 14.29 -11.04 -19.66
CA SER A 227 15.24 -10.52 -20.64
C SER A 227 14.59 -9.71 -21.79
N VAL A 228 13.30 -9.88 -22.07
CA VAL A 228 12.53 -9.09 -23.07
C VAL A 228 11.85 -7.87 -22.46
N MET A 229 11.62 -7.83 -21.15
CA MET A 229 11.57 -6.56 -20.41
C MET A 229 12.98 -5.95 -20.32
N ARG A 230 13.59 -5.67 -21.47
CA ARG A 230 14.59 -4.60 -21.53
C ARG A 230 13.88 -3.36 -21.02
N ASN A 231 14.28 -2.93 -19.83
CA ASN A 231 13.42 -2.18 -18.93
C ASN A 231 13.08 -0.81 -19.51
N ALA A 232 11.86 -0.65 -20.01
CA ALA A 232 11.39 0.61 -20.60
C ALA A 232 11.60 1.83 -19.66
N TRP A 233 11.60 1.61 -18.35
CA TRP A 233 11.95 2.63 -17.36
C TRP A 233 13.45 2.93 -17.28
N GLN A 234 14.34 1.94 -17.44
CA GLN A 234 15.78 2.18 -17.53
C GLN A 234 16.14 2.93 -18.82
N ASP A 235 15.55 2.53 -19.95
CA ASP A 235 15.70 3.25 -21.22
C ASP A 235 15.22 4.70 -21.07
N TYR A 236 14.09 4.91 -20.37
CA TYR A 236 13.59 6.24 -20.04
C TYR A 236 14.58 7.04 -19.16
N LEU A 237 15.11 6.46 -18.09
CA LEU A 237 16.07 7.14 -17.20
C LEU A 237 17.39 7.44 -17.90
N GLN A 238 17.85 6.56 -18.79
CA GLN A 238 19.03 6.81 -19.62
C GLN A 238 18.79 7.98 -20.59
N ALA A 239 17.59 8.05 -21.18
CA ALA A 239 17.20 9.14 -22.07
C ALA A 239 16.92 10.46 -21.32
N GLN A 240 16.61 10.40 -20.02
CA GLN A 240 16.26 11.56 -19.19
C GLN A 240 17.16 11.69 -17.95
N PRO A 241 18.43 12.11 -18.13
CA PRO A 241 19.41 12.20 -17.06
C PRO A 241 18.97 13.00 -15.84
N ILE A 242 18.21 14.09 -16.05
CA ILE A 242 17.70 14.94 -14.95
C ILE A 242 16.75 14.18 -14.01
N VAL A 243 15.95 13.25 -14.56
CA VAL A 243 15.05 12.42 -13.74
C VAL A 243 15.86 11.38 -12.99
N ALA A 244 16.84 10.74 -13.65
CA ALA A 244 17.74 9.80 -13.01
C ALA A 244 18.54 10.44 -11.86
N ASP A 245 18.95 11.71 -12.02
CA ASP A 245 19.74 12.46 -11.02
C ASP A 245 18.92 12.85 -9.79
N ALA A 246 17.59 12.98 -9.92
CA ALA A 246 16.69 13.27 -8.80
C ALA A 246 16.36 12.04 -7.94
N ILE A 247 16.60 10.83 -8.45
CA ILE A 247 16.32 9.59 -7.73
C ILE A 247 17.49 9.32 -6.76
N SER A 248 17.17 9.33 -5.47
CA SER A 248 18.13 8.96 -4.43
C SER A 248 17.44 8.31 -3.25
N TRP A 249 18.16 7.40 -2.60
CA TRP A 249 17.75 6.84 -1.31
C TRP A 249 18.91 6.93 -0.32
N SER A 250 18.61 7.25 0.94
CA SER A 250 19.59 7.17 2.00
C SER A 250 19.09 6.48 3.27
N PRO A 251 19.94 5.65 3.89
CA PRO A 251 19.73 5.29 5.29
C PRO A 251 19.96 6.48 6.27
N GLN A 252 20.63 7.56 5.84
CA GLN A 252 20.90 8.76 6.63
C GLN A 252 20.99 10.00 5.72
N PRO A 253 20.22 11.09 5.92
CA PRO A 253 20.10 12.18 4.94
C PRO A 253 21.41 12.75 4.34
N ALA A 254 22.50 12.75 5.11
CA ALA A 254 23.82 13.21 4.65
C ALA A 254 24.48 12.31 3.59
N ASN A 255 24.02 11.06 3.43
CA ASN A 255 24.64 10.03 2.61
C ASN A 255 23.67 9.47 1.55
N ALA A 256 22.87 10.34 0.91
CA ALA A 256 21.97 9.92 -0.15
C ALA A 256 22.73 9.27 -1.30
N VAL A 257 22.36 8.03 -1.62
CA VAL A 257 22.95 7.28 -2.73
C VAL A 257 22.11 7.59 -3.98
N PRO A 258 22.66 8.31 -4.97
CA PRO A 258 21.97 8.58 -6.22
C PRO A 258 21.76 7.30 -7.02
N TYR A 259 20.70 7.24 -7.82
CA TYR A 259 20.33 6.08 -8.65
C TYR A 259 21.47 5.55 -9.52
N ARG A 260 22.29 6.45 -10.10
CA ARG A 260 23.45 6.08 -10.92
C ARG A 260 24.54 5.28 -10.20
N ARG A 261 24.42 5.11 -8.87
CA ARG A 261 25.33 4.30 -8.05
C ARG A 261 24.62 3.08 -7.45
N TRP A 262 23.38 2.80 -7.85
CA TRP A 262 22.66 1.64 -7.36
C TRP A 262 23.20 0.33 -7.95
N ASP A 263 23.89 0.36 -9.08
CA ASP A 263 24.52 -0.82 -9.70
C ASP A 263 25.95 -1.08 -9.22
N ALA A 264 26.57 -0.13 -8.53
CA ALA A 264 28.02 -0.12 -8.31
C ALA A 264 28.49 -1.12 -7.24
N GLU A 265 27.88 -1.18 -6.04
CA GLU A 265 28.33 -2.05 -4.93
C GLU A 265 27.19 -2.41 -3.94
N PRO A 266 27.20 -3.57 -3.25
CA PRO A 266 26.32 -3.81 -2.13
C PRO A 266 26.52 -2.75 -1.03
N PRO A 267 25.48 -2.18 -0.42
CA PRO A 267 24.08 -2.63 -0.38
C PRO A 267 23.17 -2.04 -1.48
N THR A 268 23.68 -1.26 -2.42
CA THR A 268 22.86 -0.47 -3.35
C THR A 268 22.38 -1.29 -4.55
N ALA A 269 23.12 -2.36 -4.93
CA ALA A 269 22.71 -3.35 -5.94
C ALA A 269 21.38 -4.06 -5.61
N ASP A 270 20.99 -4.06 -4.33
CA ASP A 270 19.70 -4.58 -3.90
C ASP A 270 18.55 -3.62 -4.24
N LEU A 271 18.78 -2.30 -4.21
CA LEU A 271 17.77 -1.28 -4.53
C LEU A 271 17.32 -1.37 -5.99
N ASP A 272 18.27 -1.49 -6.93
CA ASP A 272 17.94 -1.62 -8.36
C ASP A 272 17.15 -2.92 -8.62
N ARG A 273 17.56 -4.05 -8.02
CA ARG A 273 16.83 -5.33 -8.14
C ARG A 273 15.42 -5.24 -7.56
N ARG A 274 15.26 -4.62 -6.38
CA ARG A 274 13.93 -4.40 -5.77
C ARG A 274 13.08 -3.47 -6.64
N LEU A 275 13.64 -2.40 -7.19
CA LEU A 275 12.95 -1.50 -8.11
C LEU A 275 12.43 -2.23 -9.36
N HIS A 276 13.25 -3.09 -9.97
CA HIS A 276 12.82 -3.94 -11.09
C HIS A 276 11.61 -4.80 -10.73
N ARG A 277 11.66 -5.45 -9.56
CA ARG A 277 10.56 -6.30 -9.09
C ARG A 277 9.27 -5.49 -8.87
N MET A 278 9.38 -4.34 -8.20
CA MET A 278 8.25 -3.43 -7.96
C MET A 278 7.63 -2.93 -9.27
N TYR A 279 8.46 -2.55 -10.26
CA TYR A 279 8.00 -2.14 -11.57
C TYR A 279 7.28 -3.27 -12.30
N GLY A 280 7.80 -4.50 -12.22
CA GLY A 280 7.15 -5.69 -12.80
C GLY A 280 5.74 -5.91 -12.27
N TRP A 281 5.54 -5.83 -10.94
CA TRP A 281 4.21 -5.93 -10.33
C TRP A 281 3.27 -4.82 -10.82
N ILE A 282 3.72 -3.57 -10.78
CA ILE A 282 2.88 -2.42 -11.19
C ILE A 282 2.52 -2.50 -12.67
N ALA A 283 3.47 -2.89 -13.53
CA ALA A 283 3.22 -3.07 -14.96
C ALA A 283 2.21 -4.20 -15.24
N ALA A 284 2.14 -5.21 -14.37
CA ALA A 284 1.14 -6.27 -14.41
C ALA A 284 -0.21 -5.86 -13.79
N GLY A 285 -0.32 -4.65 -13.22
CA GLY A 285 -1.52 -4.23 -12.48
C GLY A 285 -1.66 -4.91 -11.11
N GLU A 286 -0.57 -5.44 -10.57
CA GLU A 286 -0.53 -6.17 -9.31
C GLU A 286 -0.01 -5.29 -8.17
N SER A 287 -0.63 -5.42 -7.00
CA SER A 287 -0.16 -4.81 -5.76
C SER A 287 1.19 -5.38 -5.35
N ALA A 288 2.16 -4.52 -5.06
CA ALA A 288 3.39 -4.95 -4.42
C ALA A 288 3.12 -5.53 -3.01
N PRO A 289 3.64 -6.71 -2.66
CA PRO A 289 3.55 -7.28 -1.32
C PRO A 289 4.46 -6.52 -0.35
N LEU A 290 4.01 -5.37 0.11
CA LEU A 290 4.74 -4.57 1.09
C LEU A 290 4.50 -5.15 2.50
N ALA A 291 5.56 -5.62 3.16
CA ALA A 291 5.47 -6.34 4.43
C ALA A 291 4.83 -5.50 5.55
N TYR A 292 5.09 -4.18 5.61
CA TYR A 292 4.39 -3.28 6.56
C TYR A 292 2.86 -3.24 6.43
N ARG A 293 2.28 -3.77 5.33
CA ARG A 293 0.82 -3.90 5.17
C ARG A 293 0.24 -5.17 5.78
N TRP A 294 1.06 -6.12 6.20
CA TRP A 294 0.62 -7.42 6.67
C TRP A 294 1.32 -7.73 7.98
N GLN A 295 0.63 -7.53 9.09
CA GLN A 295 1.18 -7.82 10.40
C GLN A 295 0.25 -8.67 11.21
N ILE A 296 0.76 -9.76 11.75
CA ILE A 296 0.00 -10.58 12.68
C ILE A 296 -0.01 -9.82 14.01
N ASP A 297 -1.18 -9.40 14.47
CA ASP A 297 -1.33 -8.86 15.82
C ASP A 297 -0.79 -9.89 16.82
N PRO A 298 0.26 -9.56 17.58
CA PRO A 298 0.82 -10.50 18.54
C PRO A 298 -0.17 -10.87 19.66
N LEU A 299 -1.20 -10.06 19.92
CA LEU A 299 -2.21 -10.33 20.94
C LEU A 299 -3.38 -11.18 20.45
N THR A 300 -3.74 -11.08 19.16
CA THR A 300 -4.93 -11.77 18.61
C THR A 300 -4.61 -12.81 17.55
N GLY A 301 -3.37 -12.88 17.06
CA GLY A 301 -2.97 -13.76 15.97
C GLY A 301 -3.59 -13.41 14.61
N GLN A 302 -4.30 -12.29 14.50
CA GLN A 302 -4.95 -11.86 13.25
C GLN A 302 -4.02 -11.01 12.41
N THR A 303 -3.98 -11.26 11.10
CA THR A 303 -3.33 -10.35 10.14
C THR A 303 -4.07 -9.01 10.12
N ARG A 304 -3.44 -7.98 10.67
CA ARG A 304 -3.79 -6.57 10.63
C ARG A 304 -2.99 -5.88 9.52
N ILE A 305 -3.61 -4.85 8.95
CA ILE A 305 -2.93 -3.93 8.05
C ILE A 305 -2.28 -2.86 8.91
N GLY A 306 -0.96 -2.64 8.80
CA GLY A 306 -0.26 -1.52 9.45
C GLY A 306 1.02 -1.94 10.16
N PRO A 307 1.96 -1.00 10.43
CA PRO A 307 3.31 -1.31 10.90
C PRO A 307 3.45 -1.63 12.40
N GLU A 308 4.53 -2.36 12.71
CA GLU A 308 4.82 -2.96 14.02
C GLU A 308 5.50 -1.83 14.78
N THR A 309 4.77 -1.17 15.66
CA THR A 309 5.22 -0.46 16.88
C THR A 309 4.43 0.83 17.12
N LEU A 310 3.29 0.65 17.80
CA LEU A 310 2.87 1.42 18.98
C LEU A 310 3.65 2.71 19.29
N GLN A 311 3.34 3.80 18.60
CA GLN A 311 3.44 5.20 19.06
C GLN A 311 2.68 6.09 18.05
N MET A 312 2.24 7.28 18.45
CA MET A 312 1.52 8.24 17.58
C MET A 312 2.30 8.64 16.30
N TRP A 313 3.58 8.29 16.23
CA TRP A 313 4.49 8.52 15.12
C TRP A 313 4.70 7.20 14.39
N THR A 314 3.99 6.99 13.28
CA THR A 314 4.08 5.75 12.48
C THR A 314 5.55 5.44 12.15
N THR A 315 6.09 4.39 12.76
CA THR A 315 7.47 3.95 12.53
C THR A 315 7.53 2.59 11.89
N ILE A 316 8.41 2.43 10.91
CA ILE A 316 8.57 1.22 10.11
C ILE A 316 10.03 0.80 10.08
N SER A 317 10.28 -0.45 9.74
CA SER A 317 11.64 -0.94 9.53
C SER A 317 12.31 -0.24 8.35
N ARG A 318 13.64 -0.27 8.31
CA ARG A 318 14.40 0.20 7.15
C ARG A 318 13.97 -0.47 5.85
N ASP A 319 13.81 -1.79 5.84
CA ASP A 319 13.45 -2.54 4.63
C ASP A 319 12.04 -2.17 4.16
N ASP A 320 11.08 -2.01 5.08
CA ASP A 320 9.73 -1.55 4.73
C ASP A 320 9.73 -0.15 4.13
N ALA A 321 10.55 0.76 4.67
CA ALA A 321 10.66 2.12 4.16
C ALA A 321 11.26 2.15 2.75
N VAL A 322 12.28 1.32 2.51
CA VAL A 322 12.87 1.11 1.19
C VAL A 322 11.82 0.57 0.22
N ASP A 323 11.11 -0.49 0.59
CA ASP A 323 10.14 -1.14 -0.30
C ASP A 323 8.95 -0.23 -0.60
N ALA A 324 8.47 0.54 0.38
CA ALA A 324 7.46 1.57 0.19
C ALA A 324 7.92 2.65 -0.81
N TYR A 325 9.14 3.17 -0.63
CA TYR A 325 9.72 4.16 -1.52
C TYR A 325 9.90 3.61 -2.94
N LEU A 326 10.45 2.40 -3.10
CA LEU A 326 10.69 1.78 -4.40
C LEU A 326 9.38 1.41 -5.11
N SER A 327 8.34 1.01 -4.38
CA SER A 327 7.00 0.80 -4.94
C SER A 327 6.40 2.09 -5.48
N TYR A 328 6.51 3.19 -4.72
CA TYR A 328 6.11 4.52 -5.18
C TYR A 328 6.92 4.98 -6.42
N LEU A 329 8.24 4.84 -6.38
CA LEU A 329 9.12 5.23 -7.48
C LEU A 329 8.81 4.43 -8.75
N ALA A 330 8.64 3.11 -8.62
CA ALA A 330 8.25 2.23 -9.72
C ALA A 330 6.93 2.69 -10.35
N HIS A 331 5.95 3.10 -9.55
CA HIS A 331 4.67 3.61 -10.03
C HIS A 331 4.84 4.90 -10.83
N CYS A 332 5.57 5.88 -10.29
CA CYS A 332 5.83 7.14 -10.96
C CYS A 332 6.54 6.95 -12.31
N LEU A 333 7.50 6.03 -12.39
CA LEU A 333 8.17 5.66 -13.63
C LEU A 333 7.20 5.00 -14.61
N TRP A 334 6.35 4.09 -14.14
CA TRP A 334 5.33 3.43 -14.96
C TRP A 334 4.34 4.44 -15.55
N VAL A 335 3.83 5.38 -14.74
CA VAL A 335 2.94 6.48 -15.18
C VAL A 335 3.59 7.28 -16.32
N GLN A 336 4.89 7.56 -16.20
CA GLN A 336 5.63 8.32 -17.21
C GLN A 336 5.88 7.52 -18.49
N VAL A 337 6.40 6.29 -18.37
CA VAL A 337 6.72 5.40 -19.50
C VAL A 337 5.48 5.07 -20.31
N HIS A 338 4.37 4.78 -19.64
CA HIS A 338 3.09 4.43 -20.25
C HIS A 338 2.21 5.65 -20.56
N LYS A 339 2.74 6.88 -20.36
CA LYS A 339 2.06 8.15 -20.69
C LYS A 339 0.66 8.28 -20.07
N GLN A 340 0.51 7.82 -18.83
CA GLN A 340 -0.75 7.85 -18.09
C GLN A 340 -1.19 9.26 -17.70
N THR A 341 -0.28 10.24 -17.78
CA THR A 341 -0.57 11.67 -17.59
C THR A 341 -0.04 12.51 -18.77
N PRO A 342 -0.67 13.67 -19.06
CA PRO A 342 -0.27 14.53 -20.18
C PRO A 342 1.04 15.28 -19.91
N TRP A 343 1.36 15.59 -18.65
CA TRP A 343 2.65 16.21 -18.29
C TRP A 343 3.81 15.20 -18.33
N LYS A 344 5.03 15.71 -18.25
CA LYS A 344 6.27 14.92 -18.39
C LYS A 344 7.27 15.30 -17.30
N LEU A 345 7.85 14.28 -16.66
CA LEU A 345 8.83 14.47 -15.58
C LEU A 345 10.05 15.30 -16.03
N HIS A 346 10.58 15.10 -17.24
CA HIS A 346 11.75 15.84 -17.74
C HIS A 346 11.51 17.33 -18.01
N GLY A 347 10.26 17.80 -17.90
CA GLY A 347 9.92 19.23 -17.96
C GLY A 347 10.00 19.95 -16.61
N TYR A 348 10.23 19.22 -15.52
CA TYR A 348 10.31 19.80 -14.17
C TYR A 348 11.70 20.33 -13.83
N SER A 349 11.73 21.28 -12.89
CA SER A 349 12.98 21.71 -12.26
C SER A 349 13.57 20.60 -11.40
N GLN A 350 14.87 20.69 -11.10
CA GLN A 350 15.50 19.73 -10.18
C GLN A 350 14.82 19.73 -8.80
N SER A 351 14.43 20.90 -8.26
CA SER A 351 13.74 20.99 -6.97
C SER A 351 12.37 20.30 -6.97
N ASP A 352 11.65 20.36 -8.09
CA ASP A 352 10.36 19.70 -8.25
C ASP A 352 10.51 18.17 -8.38
N LEU A 353 11.54 17.72 -9.11
CA LEU A 353 11.88 16.31 -9.19
C LEU A 353 12.39 15.77 -7.85
N ASP A 354 13.16 16.56 -7.10
CA ASP A 354 13.61 16.21 -5.76
C ASP A 354 12.42 15.97 -4.82
N LEU A 355 11.37 16.81 -4.90
CA LEU A 355 10.14 16.60 -4.13
C LEU A 355 9.49 15.25 -4.43
N LEU A 356 9.54 14.79 -5.68
CA LEU A 356 9.01 13.49 -6.08
C LEU A 356 9.94 12.35 -5.68
N PHE A 357 11.23 12.40 -6.02
CA PHE A 357 12.07 11.20 -6.12
C PHE A 357 13.13 11.04 -5.05
N ARG A 358 13.33 12.01 -4.16
CA ARG A 358 14.24 11.83 -3.02
C ARG A 358 13.55 11.01 -1.93
N GLY A 359 14.11 9.85 -1.59
CA GLY A 359 13.60 8.98 -0.55
C GLY A 359 13.45 9.67 0.81
N GLU A 360 14.33 10.62 1.11
CA GLU A 360 14.32 11.41 2.34
C GLU A 360 13.09 12.30 2.46
N ASN A 361 12.45 12.64 1.33
CA ASN A 361 11.21 13.40 1.31
C ASN A 361 9.98 12.54 1.66
N LEU A 362 10.10 11.21 1.62
CA LEU A 362 9.03 10.28 2.01
C LEU A 362 9.26 9.74 3.43
N TYR A 363 10.47 9.25 3.70
CA TYR A 363 10.85 8.65 4.98
C TYR A 363 12.16 9.24 5.49
N GLN A 364 12.25 9.42 6.81
CA GLN A 364 13.46 9.88 7.50
C GLN A 364 13.81 8.92 8.63
N PRO A 365 15.10 8.73 8.95
CA PRO A 365 15.50 7.96 10.11
C PRO A 365 14.86 8.52 11.38
N LYS A 366 14.30 7.64 12.22
CA LYS A 366 13.81 8.00 13.56
C LYS A 366 14.96 8.13 14.56
N ASP A 367 16.02 7.36 14.35
CA ASP A 367 17.19 7.31 15.22
C ASP A 367 18.50 7.41 14.43
N ALA A 368 19.61 7.57 15.14
CA ALA A 368 20.94 7.67 14.53
C ALA A 368 21.40 6.35 13.88
N THR A 369 20.82 5.21 14.29
CA THR A 369 21.19 3.89 13.76
C THR A 369 20.61 3.65 12.37
N GLY A 370 19.52 4.35 12.02
CA GLY A 370 18.80 4.12 10.77
C GLY A 370 18.12 2.74 10.73
N ALA A 371 17.86 2.13 11.88
CA ALA A 371 17.10 0.88 11.96
C ALA A 371 15.59 1.13 11.79
N LEU A 372 15.11 2.25 12.32
CA LEU A 372 13.73 2.68 12.24
C LEU A 372 13.59 3.94 11.40
N PHE A 373 12.53 3.98 10.60
CA PHE A 373 12.14 5.13 9.80
C PHE A 373 10.77 5.62 10.24
N ARG A 374 10.53 6.91 10.08
CA ARG A 374 9.23 7.56 10.21
C ARG A 374 8.93 8.33 8.93
N LEU A 375 7.66 8.64 8.69
CA LEU A 375 7.31 9.54 7.60
C LEU A 375 8.01 10.89 7.77
N ASN A 376 8.43 11.48 6.66
CA ASN A 376 8.83 12.87 6.63
C ASN A 376 7.57 13.75 6.62
N GLU A 377 6.92 13.87 7.77
CA GLU A 377 5.71 14.69 7.93
C GLU A 377 5.91 16.14 7.54
N GLY A 378 7.15 16.64 7.50
CA GLY A 378 7.43 17.99 7.00
C GLY A 378 7.18 18.14 5.49
N VAL A 379 7.19 17.02 4.77
CA VAL A 379 7.06 16.99 3.31
C VAL A 379 5.80 16.24 2.86
N VAL A 380 5.46 15.12 3.49
CA VAL A 380 4.31 14.28 3.10
C VAL A 380 3.13 14.28 4.07
N ALA A 381 3.18 15.08 5.13
CA ALA A 381 2.12 15.15 6.16
C ALA A 381 1.79 13.79 6.80
N ASN A 382 0.56 13.64 7.29
CA ASN A 382 0.20 12.60 8.26
C ASN A 382 -0.76 11.57 7.64
N ALA A 383 -0.33 11.00 6.51
CA ALA A 383 -0.91 9.80 5.92
C ALA A 383 0.24 8.89 5.46
N ILE A 384 0.06 7.58 5.52
CA ILE A 384 1.05 6.62 5.01
C ILE A 384 0.79 6.40 3.53
N LEU A 385 1.87 6.30 2.76
CA LEU A 385 1.78 5.83 1.37
C LEU A 385 1.02 4.50 1.31
N GLY A 386 0.00 4.53 0.46
CA GLY A 386 -0.82 3.39 0.17
C GLY A 386 -0.25 2.42 -0.85
N ASP A 387 -1.12 1.58 -1.40
CA ASP A 387 -0.95 0.81 -2.63
C ASP A 387 -0.98 1.71 -3.86
N PRO A 388 0.16 1.91 -4.54
CA PRO A 388 0.17 2.71 -5.75
C PRO A 388 -0.84 2.22 -6.79
N VAL A 389 -1.07 0.91 -6.91
CA VAL A 389 -2.05 0.36 -7.87
C VAL A 389 -3.48 0.72 -7.49
N GLN A 390 -3.88 0.51 -6.23
CA GLN A 390 -5.25 0.84 -5.80
C GLN A 390 -5.48 2.34 -5.71
N SER A 391 -4.49 3.10 -5.22
CA SER A 391 -4.55 4.56 -5.18
C SER A 391 -4.63 5.15 -6.60
N PHE A 392 -3.96 4.55 -7.59
CA PHE A 392 -4.10 4.95 -8.99
C PHE A 392 -5.44 4.53 -9.59
N ALA A 393 -5.96 3.36 -9.24
CA ALA A 393 -7.31 2.94 -9.61
C ALA A 393 -8.38 3.88 -9.01
N PHE A 394 -8.18 4.35 -7.79
CA PHE A 394 -8.97 5.43 -7.19
C PHE A 394 -8.87 6.71 -8.03
N LEU A 395 -7.67 7.16 -8.40
CA LEU A 395 -7.49 8.38 -9.19
C LEU A 395 -8.14 8.32 -10.57
N THR A 396 -8.05 7.17 -11.24
CA THR A 396 -8.54 6.98 -12.61
C THR A 396 -9.99 6.52 -12.69
N GLY A 397 -10.54 5.93 -11.62
CA GLY A 397 -11.84 5.25 -11.66
C GLY A 397 -11.80 3.96 -12.48
N SER A 398 -10.62 3.41 -12.75
CA SER A 398 -10.45 2.20 -13.58
C SER A 398 -10.96 0.93 -12.89
N ASP A 399 -11.02 0.93 -11.56
CA ASP A 399 -11.57 -0.17 -10.76
C ASP A 399 -12.84 0.32 -10.02
N PRO A 400 -14.04 -0.09 -10.48
CA PRO A 400 -15.30 0.24 -9.83
C PRO A 400 -15.46 -0.28 -8.40
N SER A 401 -14.65 -1.25 -7.98
CA SER A 401 -14.60 -1.72 -6.59
C SER A 401 -13.85 -0.75 -5.67
N VAL A 402 -12.93 0.06 -6.23
CA VAL A 402 -12.20 1.11 -5.52
C VAL A 402 -12.96 2.43 -5.58
N ARG A 403 -13.30 2.91 -6.78
CA ARG A 403 -14.11 4.11 -6.99
C ARG A 403 -14.85 4.06 -8.31
N ARG A 404 -16.13 4.45 -8.29
CA ARG A 404 -16.93 4.69 -9.50
C ARG A 404 -16.83 6.15 -9.93
N GLY A 405 -16.97 6.39 -11.23
CA GLY A 405 -17.02 7.73 -11.81
C GLY A 405 -15.82 8.05 -12.69
N PRO A 406 -15.76 9.28 -13.23
CA PRO A 406 -14.72 9.68 -14.18
C PRO A 406 -13.34 9.74 -13.51
N SER A 407 -12.31 9.65 -14.33
CA SER A 407 -10.93 9.90 -13.92
C SER A 407 -10.76 11.32 -13.39
N PHE A 408 -9.98 11.49 -12.33
CA PHE A 408 -9.52 12.80 -11.88
C PHE A 408 -8.41 13.36 -12.76
N ILE A 409 -7.73 12.53 -13.57
CA ILE A 409 -6.70 12.98 -14.50
C ILE A 409 -7.36 13.75 -15.64
N GLN A 410 -7.09 15.06 -15.68
CA GLN A 410 -7.62 15.99 -16.67
C GLN A 410 -6.53 16.42 -17.67
N ALA A 411 -6.85 17.41 -18.52
CA ALA A 411 -5.96 17.92 -19.55
C ALA A 411 -4.62 18.49 -19.03
N ASN A 412 -4.56 18.96 -17.77
CA ASN A 412 -3.35 19.50 -17.13
C ASN A 412 -3.35 19.27 -15.61
N GLN A 413 -2.25 19.62 -14.94
CA GLN A 413 -2.09 19.39 -13.49
C GLN A 413 -3.10 20.23 -12.71
N ARG A 414 -3.25 21.52 -13.04
CA ARG A 414 -4.22 22.40 -12.35
C ARG A 414 -5.63 21.85 -12.34
N THR A 415 -6.17 21.44 -13.48
CA THR A 415 -7.53 20.89 -13.55
C THR A 415 -7.63 19.51 -12.88
N THR A 416 -6.55 18.73 -12.87
CA THR A 416 -6.45 17.48 -12.08
C THR A 416 -6.48 17.75 -10.57
N ILE A 417 -5.69 18.72 -10.10
CA ILE A 417 -5.66 19.17 -8.70
C ILE A 417 -7.05 19.64 -8.28
N PHE A 418 -7.73 20.43 -9.12
CA PHE A 418 -9.08 20.90 -8.85
C PHE A 418 -10.12 19.77 -8.82
N ALA A 419 -10.03 18.79 -9.73
CA ALA A 419 -10.91 17.62 -9.69
C ALA A 419 -10.72 16.80 -8.41
N LEU A 420 -9.46 16.56 -8.01
CA LEU A 420 -9.15 15.86 -6.76
C LEU A 420 -9.60 16.66 -5.54
N THR A 421 -9.33 17.97 -5.51
CA THR A 421 -9.77 18.88 -4.43
C THR A 421 -11.28 18.85 -4.32
N ARG A 422 -12.00 18.92 -5.44
CA ARG A 422 -13.47 18.87 -5.44
C ARG A 422 -13.98 17.57 -4.83
N TRP A 423 -13.38 16.44 -5.19
CA TRP A 423 -13.73 15.17 -4.58
C TRP A 423 -13.52 15.21 -3.06
N VAL A 424 -12.38 15.71 -2.59
CA VAL A 424 -12.12 15.87 -1.14
C VAL A 424 -13.18 16.75 -0.49
N MET A 425 -13.53 17.89 -1.10
CA MET A 425 -14.56 18.78 -0.58
C MET A 425 -15.89 18.04 -0.40
N ASP A 426 -16.32 17.34 -1.44
CA ASP A 426 -17.64 16.68 -1.50
C ASP A 426 -17.74 15.42 -0.61
N HIS A 427 -16.62 14.78 -0.27
CA HIS A 427 -16.63 13.40 0.25
C HIS A 427 -15.92 13.17 1.58
N ILE A 428 -14.89 13.98 1.90
CA ILE A 428 -14.13 13.83 3.14
C ILE A 428 -14.78 14.71 4.21
N LEU A 429 -14.92 14.19 5.42
CA LEU A 429 -15.17 15.00 6.61
C LEU A 429 -13.99 14.98 7.58
N HIS A 430 -13.94 16.02 8.40
CA HIS A 430 -13.05 16.08 9.55
C HIS A 430 -13.50 15.01 10.56
N GLY A 431 -12.69 13.96 10.74
CA GLY A 431 -12.93 12.99 11.82
C GLY A 431 -12.64 13.61 13.17
N SER A 432 -13.30 13.14 14.22
CA SER A 432 -12.83 13.44 15.58
C SER A 432 -11.41 12.86 15.72
N ASN A 433 -10.50 13.58 16.40
CA ASN A 433 -9.20 13.02 16.74
C ASN A 433 -9.47 11.72 17.52
N PRO A 434 -9.30 10.54 16.92
CA PRO A 434 -9.79 9.35 17.56
C PRO A 434 -8.91 9.14 18.79
N SER A 435 -9.52 8.72 19.90
CA SER A 435 -8.73 8.09 20.95
C SER A 435 -7.88 6.98 20.32
N SER A 436 -6.76 6.61 20.92
CA SER A 436 -5.97 5.45 20.51
C SER A 436 -6.83 4.23 20.13
N ASN A 437 -7.87 3.96 20.92
CA ASN A 437 -8.81 2.88 20.67
C ASN A 437 -9.71 3.14 19.44
N GLY A 438 -10.11 4.40 19.20
CA GLY A 438 -10.83 4.82 18.00
C GLY A 438 -10.00 4.66 16.73
N VAL A 439 -8.68 4.95 16.76
CA VAL A 439 -7.77 4.76 15.63
C VAL A 439 -7.65 3.27 15.28
N VAL A 440 -7.48 2.42 16.29
CA VAL A 440 -7.43 0.97 16.11
C VAL A 440 -8.76 0.42 15.59
N ALA A 441 -9.90 0.91 16.10
CA ALA A 441 -11.21 0.52 15.58
C ALA A 441 -11.40 0.98 14.13
N ALA A 442 -10.93 2.19 13.79
CA ALA A 442 -11.07 2.78 12.47
C ALA A 442 -10.17 2.11 11.42
N TYR A 443 -8.92 1.76 11.75
CA TYR A 443 -7.92 1.29 10.78
C TYR A 443 -7.43 -0.13 11.00
N GLY A 444 -7.63 -0.68 12.19
CA GLY A 444 -7.04 -1.93 12.65
C GLY A 444 -5.70 -1.75 13.39
N TYR A 445 -5.11 -0.54 13.43
CA TYR A 445 -3.81 -0.32 14.07
C TYR A 445 -3.66 1.11 14.58
N MET A 446 -2.60 1.36 15.35
CA MET A 446 -2.23 2.68 15.88
C MET A 446 -1.29 3.40 14.91
N GLY A 447 -1.65 4.61 14.45
CA GLY A 447 -0.77 5.43 13.61
C GLY A 447 -1.54 6.31 12.63
N TYR A 448 -0.81 6.84 11.64
CA TYR A 448 -1.41 7.60 10.54
C TYR A 448 -2.13 6.66 9.58
N ALA A 449 -3.25 7.12 9.04
CA ALA A 449 -4.05 6.38 8.07
C ALA A 449 -3.24 6.13 6.78
N PRO A 450 -3.24 4.92 6.19
CA PRO A 450 -2.84 4.76 4.80
C PRO A 450 -3.84 5.51 3.92
N VAL A 451 -3.38 6.04 2.79
CA VAL A 451 -4.23 6.77 1.84
C VAL A 451 -5.48 5.97 1.45
N GLU A 452 -5.40 4.64 1.34
CA GLU A 452 -6.55 3.76 1.05
C GLU A 452 -7.63 3.85 2.12
N THR A 453 -7.27 4.00 3.39
CA THR A 453 -8.28 4.02 4.45
C THR A 453 -9.08 5.30 4.45
N VAL A 454 -8.54 6.38 3.87
CA VAL A 454 -9.26 7.64 3.69
C VAL A 454 -10.30 7.47 2.58
N PHE A 455 -9.92 6.91 1.43
CA PHE A 455 -10.86 6.73 0.31
C PHE A 455 -11.68 5.43 0.34
N ARG A 456 -11.41 4.51 1.27
CA ARG A 456 -12.29 3.35 1.52
C ARG A 456 -13.38 3.76 2.50
N ARG A 457 -14.62 3.40 2.19
CA ARG A 457 -15.75 3.69 3.08
C ARG A 457 -15.56 2.95 4.41
N ARG A 458 -15.59 3.70 5.51
CA ARG A 458 -15.63 3.13 6.86
C ARG A 458 -16.66 3.87 7.70
N ILE A 459 -17.40 3.11 8.51
CA ILE A 459 -18.33 3.65 9.50
C ILE A 459 -17.50 4.43 10.51
N ASP A 460 -17.94 5.63 10.86
CA ASP A 460 -17.34 6.37 11.95
C ASP A 460 -17.53 5.61 13.27
N PRO A 461 -16.47 5.12 13.93
CA PRO A 461 -16.60 4.39 15.19
C PRO A 461 -17.24 5.25 16.29
N GLY A 462 -17.13 6.58 16.19
CA GLY A 462 -17.71 7.53 17.14
C GLY A 462 -19.19 7.84 16.88
N GLY A 463 -19.73 7.49 15.72
CA GLY A 463 -21.12 7.82 15.35
C GLY A 463 -21.45 9.31 15.40
N GLN A 464 -20.44 10.20 15.31
CA GLN A 464 -20.59 11.65 15.49
C GLN A 464 -20.74 12.42 14.18
N GLY A 465 -20.91 11.72 13.05
CA GLY A 465 -21.34 12.36 11.82
C GLY A 465 -22.60 13.22 12.05
N PRO A 466 -22.69 14.42 11.46
CA PRO A 466 -23.90 15.24 11.56
C PRO A 466 -25.13 14.41 11.20
N VAL A 467 -26.15 14.42 12.04
CA VAL A 467 -27.40 13.69 11.80
C VAL A 467 -27.95 14.11 10.43
N GLY A 468 -28.08 13.16 9.51
CA GLY A 468 -28.60 13.41 8.15
C GLY A 468 -27.53 13.55 7.06
N MET A 469 -26.26 13.69 7.41
CA MET A 469 -25.14 13.52 6.48
C MET A 469 -24.62 12.10 6.62
N VAL A 470 -24.34 11.44 5.50
CA VAL A 470 -23.63 10.15 5.49
C VAL A 470 -22.24 10.41 4.93
N PRO A 471 -21.28 10.87 5.76
CA PRO A 471 -19.90 10.95 5.34
C PRO A 471 -19.43 9.55 5.03
N ARG A 472 -18.90 9.36 3.83
CA ARG A 472 -18.37 8.08 3.40
C ARG A 472 -16.89 7.94 3.76
N HIS A 473 -16.19 9.07 3.93
CA HIS A 473 -14.74 9.14 4.04
C HIS A 473 -14.33 10.11 5.15
N TRP A 474 -13.22 9.80 5.82
CA TRP A 474 -12.82 10.49 7.05
C TRP A 474 -11.34 10.83 7.04
N ALA A 475 -11.05 12.10 7.30
CA ALA A 475 -9.71 12.58 7.65
C ALA A 475 -9.59 12.65 9.17
N TRP A 476 -9.17 11.55 9.77
CA TRP A 476 -9.25 11.37 11.23
C TRP A 476 -8.33 12.27 12.04
N ALA A 477 -7.13 12.60 11.53
CA ALA A 477 -6.28 13.64 12.12
C ALA A 477 -6.53 15.02 11.49
N GLY A 478 -7.77 15.26 11.01
CA GLY A 478 -8.16 16.50 10.35
C GLY A 478 -7.24 16.88 9.20
N CYS A 479 -6.85 18.15 9.18
CA CYS A 479 -6.01 18.73 8.13
C CYS A 479 -4.70 17.98 7.90
N HIS A 480 -4.16 17.30 8.89
CA HIS A 480 -2.91 16.57 8.71
C HIS A 480 -3.08 15.33 7.81
N THR A 481 -4.15 14.57 8.02
CA THR A 481 -4.47 13.38 7.20
C THR A 481 -4.86 13.81 5.79
N SER A 482 -5.64 14.88 5.66
CA SER A 482 -6.06 15.39 4.36
C SER A 482 -4.91 15.96 3.52
N ALA A 483 -3.98 16.68 4.17
CA ALA A 483 -2.75 17.08 3.51
C ALA A 483 -1.97 15.86 3.00
N GLY A 484 -1.83 14.82 3.83
CA GLY A 484 -1.10 13.61 3.43
C GLY A 484 -1.79 12.85 2.30
N PHE A 485 -3.11 12.74 2.37
CA PHE A 485 -3.96 12.17 1.33
C PHE A 485 -3.73 12.87 -0.01
N MET A 486 -3.83 14.21 -0.03
CA MET A 486 -3.63 15.01 -1.23
C MET A 486 -2.20 14.90 -1.77
N VAL A 487 -1.19 14.97 -0.90
CA VAL A 487 0.22 14.84 -1.30
C VAL A 487 0.46 13.50 -1.98
N HIS A 488 0.13 12.39 -1.33
CA HIS A 488 0.44 11.06 -1.87
C HIS A 488 -0.28 10.81 -3.19
N LEU A 489 -1.57 11.14 -3.29
CA LEU A 489 -2.33 10.95 -4.52
C LEU A 489 -1.80 11.80 -5.68
N ALA A 490 -1.51 13.09 -5.45
CA ALA A 490 -0.96 13.94 -6.50
C ALA A 490 0.45 13.48 -6.94
N ARG A 491 1.27 13.01 -6.00
CA ARG A 491 2.61 12.46 -6.29
C ARG A 491 2.55 11.19 -7.13
N LEU A 492 1.55 10.32 -6.95
CA LEU A 492 1.36 9.15 -7.82
C LEU A 492 1.06 9.54 -9.27
N LEU A 493 0.46 10.71 -9.48
CA LEU A 493 0.27 11.29 -10.80
C LEU A 493 1.50 12.06 -11.30
N ASN A 494 2.66 11.98 -10.64
CA ASN A 494 3.85 12.77 -10.94
C ASN A 494 3.62 14.29 -10.83
N ILE A 495 2.79 14.76 -9.90
CA ILE A 495 2.62 16.19 -9.60
C ILE A 495 3.47 16.54 -8.37
N PRO A 496 4.49 17.43 -8.50
CA PRO A 496 5.27 17.92 -7.37
C PRO A 496 4.37 18.64 -6.37
N VAL A 497 4.41 18.16 -5.14
CA VAL A 497 3.61 18.70 -4.04
C VAL A 497 4.33 18.42 -2.73
N ARG A 498 4.18 19.34 -1.79
CA ARG A 498 4.66 19.16 -0.42
C ARG A 498 3.61 19.65 0.56
N ARG A 499 3.73 19.17 1.78
CA ARG A 499 3.04 19.76 2.92
C ARG A 499 3.59 21.17 3.19
N THR A 500 2.71 22.10 3.55
CA THR A 500 3.06 23.31 4.28
C THR A 500 2.69 23.16 5.75
N LYS A 501 3.60 23.56 6.65
CA LYS A 501 3.27 23.68 8.07
C LYS A 501 2.71 25.06 8.32
N LEU A 502 1.54 25.13 8.95
CA LEU A 502 1.04 26.34 9.56
C LEU A 502 1.25 26.20 11.07
N TYR A 503 1.94 27.15 11.69
CA TYR A 503 2.06 27.18 13.15
C TYR A 503 0.77 27.72 13.75
N ASP A 504 0.25 27.12 14.83
CA ASP A 504 -0.97 27.61 15.48
C ASP A 504 -0.77 29.06 15.90
N TRP A 505 -1.49 29.94 15.22
CA TRP A 505 -1.51 31.37 15.43
C TRP A 505 -2.48 31.76 16.56
N ILE A 506 -2.60 30.92 17.60
CA ILE A 506 -3.50 31.14 18.73
C ILE A 506 -2.65 31.59 19.93
N PRO A 507 -2.71 32.87 20.33
CA PRO A 507 -1.96 33.34 21.49
C PRO A 507 -2.42 32.63 22.76
N GLY A 508 -1.50 31.96 23.45
CA GLY A 508 -1.73 31.30 24.74
C GLY A 508 -1.89 29.77 24.70
N ALA A 509 -1.93 29.15 23.51
CA ALA A 509 -1.81 27.70 23.40
C ALA A 509 -0.34 27.30 23.61
N THR A 510 -0.01 26.83 24.82
CA THR A 510 1.37 26.43 25.18
C THR A 510 1.79 25.08 24.57
N ASP A 511 0.84 24.34 24.02
CA ASP A 511 1.05 23.07 23.32
C ASP A 511 0.78 23.29 21.83
N PHE A 512 1.80 23.72 21.09
CA PHE A 512 1.70 24.04 19.67
C PHE A 512 1.29 22.81 18.84
N GLY A 513 0.00 22.73 18.50
CA GLY A 513 -0.43 22.09 17.26
C GLY A 513 0.19 22.83 16.08
N PHE A 514 0.54 22.11 15.04
CA PHE A 514 0.75 22.71 13.73
C PHE A 514 -0.43 22.26 12.88
N HIS A 515 -0.96 23.07 11.99
CA HIS A 515 -1.96 22.59 11.02
C HIS A 515 -1.29 22.01 9.76
N GLY A 516 -2.05 21.21 9.01
CA GLY A 516 -1.65 20.65 7.73
C GLY A 516 -2.13 21.52 6.57
N GLY A 517 -1.21 22.05 5.77
CA GLY A 517 -1.51 22.63 4.46
C GLY A 517 -0.77 21.89 3.34
N ILE A 518 -0.99 22.31 2.10
CA ILE A 518 -0.31 21.78 0.90
C ILE A 518 0.13 22.90 -0.04
N ASP A 519 1.20 22.64 -0.77
CA ASP A 519 1.82 23.53 -1.75
C ASP A 519 2.17 22.75 -3.02
N PHE A 520 1.59 23.17 -4.14
CA PHE A 520 1.86 22.71 -5.50
C PHE A 520 2.71 23.76 -6.24
N PRO A 521 4.05 23.68 -6.16
CA PRO A 521 4.94 24.70 -6.71
C PRO A 521 4.81 24.88 -8.22
N THR A 522 4.57 23.80 -8.97
CA THR A 522 4.45 23.83 -10.43
C THR A 522 3.24 24.63 -10.91
N GLU A 523 2.16 24.64 -10.12
CA GLU A 523 0.90 25.33 -10.46
C GLU A 523 0.68 26.62 -9.67
N ARG A 524 1.63 26.96 -8.77
CA ARG A 524 1.59 28.10 -7.86
C ARG A 524 0.29 28.13 -7.03
N LEU A 525 -0.13 26.95 -6.56
CA LEU A 525 -1.31 26.76 -5.73
C LEU A 525 -0.87 26.36 -4.33
N ALA A 526 -1.29 27.12 -3.32
CA ALA A 526 -1.04 26.78 -1.93
C ALA A 526 -2.31 26.94 -1.10
N CYS A 527 -2.53 26.00 -0.18
CA CYS A 527 -3.59 26.01 0.80
C CYS A 527 -2.97 25.73 2.17
N PHE A 528 -2.94 26.72 3.06
CA PHE A 528 -2.26 26.58 4.36
C PHE A 528 -2.97 25.70 5.37
N HIS A 529 -4.24 25.39 5.13
CA HIS A 529 -5.06 24.67 6.07
C HIS A 529 -6.03 23.77 5.30
N THR A 530 -5.76 22.47 5.20
CA THR A 530 -6.58 21.59 4.36
C THR A 530 -7.96 21.29 4.94
N ASP A 531 -8.28 21.69 6.17
CA ASP A 531 -9.70 21.74 6.59
C ASP A 531 -10.47 22.83 5.84
N SER A 532 -9.81 23.69 5.05
CA SER A 532 -10.49 24.51 4.06
C SER A 532 -10.99 23.70 2.86
N PHE A 533 -10.52 22.46 2.65
CA PHE A 533 -11.10 21.56 1.64
C PHE A 533 -12.45 21.04 2.07
N TYR A 534 -12.58 20.59 3.31
CA TYR A 534 -13.82 20.03 3.79
C TYR A 534 -14.22 20.73 5.08
N ALA A 535 -15.48 21.08 5.12
CA ALA A 535 -16.07 21.59 6.31
C ALA A 535 -16.13 20.52 7.42
N SER A 536 -15.94 20.91 8.68
CA SER A 536 -16.81 20.31 9.71
C SER A 536 -18.24 20.58 9.24
N GLY A 537 -19.16 19.60 9.22
CA GLY A 537 -20.41 19.67 8.42
C GLY A 537 -21.26 20.96 8.46
N LEU A 538 -20.97 21.87 9.40
CA LEU A 538 -21.43 23.26 9.53
C LEU A 538 -20.85 24.29 8.54
N LEU A 539 -19.77 24.00 7.82
CA LEU A 539 -19.05 24.94 6.95
C LEU A 539 -19.07 24.53 5.46
N PHE A 540 -19.89 23.54 5.10
CA PHE A 540 -19.85 22.93 3.77
C PHE A 540 -20.48 23.88 2.77
N ASP A 541 -19.66 24.49 1.91
CA ASP A 541 -20.09 25.34 0.81
C ASP A 541 -20.00 24.54 -0.51
N PRO A 542 -21.12 23.98 -1.04
CA PRO A 542 -21.11 23.24 -2.30
C PRO A 542 -20.75 24.12 -3.50
N TYR A 543 -20.85 25.45 -3.37
CA TYR A 543 -20.57 26.41 -4.43
C TYR A 543 -19.14 26.94 -4.37
N LEU A 544 -18.38 26.59 -3.33
CA LEU A 544 -16.94 26.85 -3.27
C LEU A 544 -16.26 26.13 -4.43
N SER A 545 -15.67 26.89 -5.34
CA SER A 545 -14.83 26.30 -6.37
C SER A 545 -13.49 25.90 -5.76
N PRO A 546 -12.88 24.78 -6.18
CA PRO A 546 -11.55 24.37 -5.71
C PRO A 546 -10.51 25.49 -5.78
N GLU A 547 -10.56 26.30 -6.84
CA GLU A 547 -9.68 27.44 -7.07
C GLU A 547 -9.71 28.47 -5.94
N GLN A 548 -10.88 28.71 -5.35
CA GLN A 548 -11.06 29.70 -4.29
C GLN A 548 -10.41 29.28 -2.96
N ILE A 549 -10.09 27.99 -2.78
CA ILE A 549 -9.44 27.48 -1.57
C ILE A 549 -7.93 27.75 -1.60
N TYR A 550 -7.34 27.78 -2.79
CA TYR A 550 -5.93 28.08 -2.96
C TYR A 550 -5.71 29.59 -3.03
N ASN A 551 -4.76 30.13 -2.26
CA ASN A 551 -4.24 31.52 -2.27
C ASN A 551 -5.19 32.67 -2.69
N GLY A 552 -6.51 32.58 -2.45
CA GLY A 552 -7.51 33.57 -2.89
C GLY A 552 -7.73 33.63 -4.41
N GLY A 553 -7.38 32.57 -5.14
CA GLY A 553 -7.33 32.49 -6.60
C GLY A 553 -5.89 32.49 -7.15
N PRO A 554 -5.69 32.12 -8.43
CA PRO A 554 -4.39 31.75 -9.02
C PRO A 554 -3.40 32.92 -9.21
N GLN A 555 -3.75 34.13 -8.76
CA GLN A 555 -2.96 35.35 -8.97
C GLN A 555 -2.70 36.19 -7.72
N ALA A 556 -3.27 35.85 -6.55
CA ALA A 556 -2.83 36.54 -5.34
C ALA A 556 -1.43 36.04 -5.01
N ASP A 557 -0.48 36.98 -5.04
CA ASP A 557 0.97 36.81 -4.93
C ASP A 557 1.39 35.53 -4.18
N TYR A 558 1.60 34.44 -4.93
CA TYR A 558 1.94 33.12 -4.38
C TYR A 558 3.20 33.19 -3.50
N ALA A 559 4.17 34.05 -3.86
CA ALA A 559 5.38 34.23 -3.08
C ALA A 559 5.07 34.95 -1.75
N ALA A 560 4.29 36.02 -1.79
CA ALA A 560 3.83 36.68 -0.57
C ALA A 560 2.93 35.76 0.28
N TYR A 561 2.10 34.92 -0.35
CA TYR A 561 1.26 33.94 0.33
C TYR A 561 2.14 32.90 1.04
N LEU A 562 3.16 32.34 0.38
CA LEU A 562 4.18 31.47 1.00
C LEU A 562 4.95 32.16 2.13
N GLN A 563 5.37 33.40 1.92
CA GLN A 563 6.11 34.18 2.92
C GLN A 563 5.26 34.48 4.15
N GLN A 564 4.00 34.87 3.95
CA GLN A 564 3.08 35.28 5.01
C GLN A 564 2.76 34.15 5.99
N TYR A 565 2.70 32.90 5.52
CA TYR A 565 2.21 31.78 6.32
C TYR A 565 3.24 30.65 6.51
N GLY A 566 4.38 30.68 5.80
CA GLY A 566 5.44 29.67 5.89
C GLY A 566 6.57 30.00 6.88
N ALA A 567 6.66 31.23 7.37
CA ALA A 567 7.67 31.62 8.35
C ALA A 567 7.28 31.15 9.76
N VAL A 568 8.20 30.44 10.44
CA VAL A 568 8.11 30.26 11.90
C VAL A 568 8.20 31.66 12.50
N PRO A 569 7.24 32.11 13.31
CA PRO A 569 7.38 33.38 13.99
C PRO A 569 8.58 33.30 14.94
N SER A 570 9.62 34.06 14.64
CA SER A 570 10.84 34.16 15.46
C SER A 570 10.68 35.21 16.57
N THR A 571 9.64 36.04 16.47
CA THR A 571 9.31 37.08 17.45
C THR A 571 7.82 37.07 17.83
N PRO A 572 7.46 37.56 19.02
CA PRO A 572 6.05 37.77 19.41
C PRO A 572 5.28 38.70 18.46
N ALA A 573 5.97 39.65 17.82
CA ALA A 573 5.38 40.56 16.84
C ALA A 573 5.01 39.83 15.54
N GLU A 574 5.89 38.95 15.04
CA GLU A 574 5.60 38.08 13.90
C GLU A 574 4.44 37.13 14.22
N ALA A 575 4.42 36.55 15.42
CA ALA A 575 3.31 35.70 15.87
C ALA A 575 2.00 36.50 15.86
N THR A 576 2.00 37.71 16.43
CA THR A 576 0.84 38.60 16.39
C THR A 576 0.39 38.92 14.95
N ALA A 577 1.34 39.18 14.04
CA ALA A 577 1.04 39.53 12.64
C ALA A 577 0.38 38.38 11.88
N GLY A 578 0.80 37.12 12.10
CA GLY A 578 0.11 36.00 11.47
C GLY A 578 -1.12 35.51 12.24
N ASN A 579 -1.26 35.77 13.55
CA ASN A 579 -2.55 35.68 14.26
C ASN A 579 -3.55 36.63 13.61
N GLN A 580 -3.13 37.84 13.27
CA GLN A 580 -3.96 38.78 12.51
C GLN A 580 -4.18 38.30 11.08
N ALA A 581 -3.23 37.61 10.43
CA ALA A 581 -3.43 37.03 9.10
C ALA A 581 -4.40 35.86 9.10
N TYR A 582 -4.33 34.98 10.11
CA TYR A 582 -5.26 33.89 10.33
C TYR A 582 -6.62 34.47 10.70
N ALA A 583 -6.70 35.41 11.63
CA ALA A 583 -7.94 36.12 11.93
C ALA A 583 -8.48 36.89 10.71
N ARG A 584 -7.65 37.38 9.79
CA ARG A 584 -8.09 37.95 8.51
C ARG A 584 -8.55 36.88 7.52
N LEU A 585 -7.93 35.69 7.51
CA LEU A 585 -8.38 34.56 6.71
C LEU A 585 -9.71 34.05 7.25
N ASP A 586 -9.80 33.79 8.55
CA ASP A 586 -11.03 33.50 9.28
C ASP A 586 -12.05 34.61 9.12
N ALA A 587 -11.66 35.88 9.12
CA ALA A 587 -12.57 37.00 8.87
C ALA A 587 -12.93 37.15 7.40
N ARG A 588 -12.09 36.73 6.44
CA ARG A 588 -12.43 36.68 5.00
C ARG A 588 -13.30 35.49 4.69
N ILE A 589 -13.02 34.34 5.29
CA ILE A 589 -13.88 33.17 5.33
C ILE A 589 -15.16 33.56 6.04
N ALA A 590 -15.13 34.28 7.16
CA ALA A 590 -16.31 34.73 7.89
C ALA A 590 -17.04 35.89 7.22
N ALA A 591 -16.38 36.74 6.42
CA ALA A 591 -16.97 37.87 5.67
C ALA A 591 -17.53 37.41 4.32
N ARG A 592 -16.86 36.46 3.66
CA ARG A 592 -17.44 35.67 2.57
C ARG A 592 -18.58 34.80 3.10
N ASN A 593 -18.39 34.21 4.26
CA ASN A 593 -19.49 33.61 4.99
C ASN A 593 -20.33 34.69 5.66
N ALA A 594 -20.09 36.00 5.51
CA ALA A 594 -20.94 37.08 6.05
C ALA A 594 -21.99 37.54 5.03
N THR A 595 -21.86 37.10 3.78
CA THR A 595 -23.00 36.91 2.87
C THR A 595 -23.75 35.58 3.14
N HIS A 596 -23.23 34.72 4.04
CA HIS A 596 -23.73 33.40 4.46
C HIS A 596 -23.81 33.17 6.02
N PRO A 597 -23.85 34.15 6.96
CA PRO A 597 -23.65 33.93 8.41
C PRO A 597 -24.99 33.87 9.11
N LEU A 598 -26.01 34.48 8.50
CA LEU A 598 -27.40 34.26 8.80
C LEU A 598 -27.72 32.79 8.57
N LEU A 599 -27.16 32.10 7.56
CA LEU A 599 -27.23 30.64 7.48
C LEU A 599 -26.63 29.94 8.70
N ARG A 600 -25.51 30.42 9.23
CA ARG A 600 -24.82 29.76 10.35
C ARG A 600 -25.57 29.90 11.68
N GLU A 601 -26.12 31.08 11.95
CA GLU A 601 -26.95 31.32 13.15
C GLU A 601 -28.34 30.66 13.00
N VAL A 602 -28.91 30.65 11.80
CA VAL A 602 -30.14 29.91 11.49
C VAL A 602 -29.93 28.40 11.61
N TRP A 603 -28.82 27.85 11.12
CA TRP A 603 -28.54 26.41 11.23
C TRP A 603 -28.14 26.00 12.66
N ARG A 604 -27.49 26.87 13.44
CA ARG A 604 -27.28 26.66 14.88
C ARG A 604 -28.61 26.67 15.65
N ALA A 605 -29.49 27.62 15.35
CA ALA A 605 -30.81 27.72 15.97
C ALA A 605 -31.72 26.54 15.56
N VAL A 606 -31.63 26.06 14.32
CA VAL A 606 -32.52 25.02 13.77
C VAL A 606 -31.97 23.60 13.98
N ALA A 607 -30.66 23.35 13.86
CA ALA A 607 -30.10 22.00 13.69
C ALA A 607 -29.17 21.52 14.83
N TYR A 608 -28.58 22.39 15.66
CA TYR A 608 -27.47 21.99 16.57
C TYR A 608 -27.64 22.31 18.06
N SER A 609 -28.86 22.18 18.61
CA SER A 609 -28.94 21.79 20.02
C SER A 609 -28.80 20.27 20.11
N SER A 610 -27.59 19.78 20.37
CA SER A 610 -27.34 18.45 20.91
C SER A 610 -27.81 18.32 22.39
N ASN A 611 -28.88 19.06 22.74
CA ASN A 611 -29.69 18.98 23.95
C ASN A 611 -31.15 18.90 23.47
N PRO A 612 -32.03 18.16 24.17
CA PRO A 612 -32.94 17.14 23.62
C PRO A 612 -33.97 17.65 22.58
N PRO A 613 -34.66 16.74 21.85
CA PRO A 613 -35.75 17.02 20.89
C PRO A 613 -36.95 17.84 21.41
N GLU A 614 -36.84 18.47 22.57
CA GLU A 614 -37.90 19.14 23.30
C GLU A 614 -38.13 20.61 22.91
N VAL A 615 -37.22 21.25 22.16
CA VAL A 615 -37.43 22.63 21.70
C VAL A 615 -38.19 22.62 20.36
N PRO A 616 -39.47 23.06 20.31
CA PRO A 616 -40.29 23.02 19.10
C PRO A 616 -39.68 23.88 17.97
N CYS A 617 -39.87 23.46 16.71
CA CYS A 617 -39.38 24.18 15.53
C CYS A 617 -39.82 25.66 15.49
N ALA A 618 -41.04 25.97 15.96
CA ALA A 618 -41.53 27.34 16.10
C ALA A 618 -40.67 28.21 17.04
N GLN A 619 -40.19 27.64 18.15
CA GLN A 619 -39.34 28.36 19.09
C GLN A 619 -37.93 28.60 18.50
N ARG A 620 -37.42 27.65 17.72
CA ARG A 620 -36.15 27.78 16.99
C ARG A 620 -36.23 28.86 15.91
N TYR A 621 -37.33 28.88 15.16
CA TYR A 621 -37.62 29.91 14.16
C TYR A 621 -37.67 31.31 14.79
N ALA A 622 -38.41 31.45 15.90
CA ALA A 622 -38.48 32.71 16.64
C ALA A 622 -37.11 33.16 17.20
N SER A 623 -36.30 32.24 17.73
CA SER A 623 -34.94 32.55 18.20
C SER A 623 -34.01 32.97 17.06
N ALA A 624 -34.11 32.35 15.88
CA ALA A 624 -33.37 32.75 14.71
C ALA A 624 -33.75 34.19 14.29
N ILE A 625 -35.04 34.50 14.11
CA ILE A 625 -35.51 35.86 13.79
C ILE A 625 -34.98 36.88 14.81
N ALA A 626 -35.03 36.57 16.11
CA ALA A 626 -34.55 37.45 17.16
C ALA A 626 -33.04 37.74 17.07
N LEU A 627 -32.21 36.71 16.82
CA LEU A 627 -30.76 36.86 16.64
C LEU A 627 -30.40 37.73 15.43
N LEU A 628 -31.08 37.49 14.30
CA LEU A 628 -30.83 38.22 13.05
C LEU A 628 -31.29 39.67 13.15
N THR A 629 -32.39 39.91 13.87
CA THR A 629 -32.86 41.26 14.17
C THR A 629 -31.89 41.99 15.09
N ALA A 630 -31.32 41.31 16.10
CA ALA A 630 -30.28 41.86 16.96
C ALA A 630 -28.98 42.18 16.20
N ALA A 631 -28.73 41.51 15.07
CA ALA A 631 -27.63 41.79 14.15
C ALA A 631 -27.93 42.93 13.15
N GLY A 632 -29.10 43.56 13.23
CA GLY A 632 -29.44 44.76 12.45
C GLY A 632 -30.34 44.54 11.23
N LEU A 633 -30.87 43.33 11.01
CA LEU A 633 -31.88 43.10 9.96
C LEU A 633 -33.28 43.45 10.46
N SER A 634 -34.18 43.84 9.56
CA SER A 634 -35.61 43.81 9.87
C SER A 634 -36.11 42.36 10.00
N ALA A 635 -37.21 42.15 10.71
CA ALA A 635 -37.82 40.82 10.84
C ALA A 635 -38.14 40.19 9.46
N ALA A 636 -38.59 41.00 8.49
CA ALA A 636 -38.87 40.54 7.13
C ALA A 636 -37.60 40.14 6.36
N GLU A 637 -36.50 40.91 6.49
CA GLU A 637 -35.22 40.53 5.89
C GLU A 637 -34.62 39.28 6.55
N ALA A 638 -34.79 39.14 7.86
CA ALA A 638 -34.38 37.95 8.60
C ALA A 638 -35.18 36.70 8.15
N GLU A 639 -36.50 36.82 8.00
CA GLU A 639 -37.39 35.76 7.52
C GLU A 639 -37.09 35.36 6.07
N GLN A 640 -36.95 36.34 5.18
CA GLN A 640 -36.61 36.08 3.78
C GLN A 640 -35.27 35.36 3.68
N LEU A 641 -34.28 35.79 4.46
CA LEU A 641 -32.99 35.13 4.46
C LEU A 641 -33.06 33.72 5.04
N ILE A 642 -33.83 33.47 6.10
CA ILE A 642 -34.07 32.10 6.58
C ILE A 642 -34.68 31.24 5.45
N CYS A 643 -35.68 31.75 4.73
CA CYS A 643 -36.35 31.04 3.65
C CYS A 643 -35.41 30.73 2.47
N ASP A 644 -34.66 31.71 1.98
CA ASP A 644 -33.70 31.54 0.87
C ASP A 644 -32.65 30.49 1.20
N ASN A 645 -32.29 30.41 2.48
CA ASN A 645 -31.29 29.49 3.00
C ASN A 645 -31.80 28.06 3.17
N VAL A 646 -33.03 27.91 3.69
CA VAL A 646 -33.73 26.62 3.68
C VAL A 646 -33.90 26.13 2.24
N GLN A 647 -34.28 27.00 1.31
CA GLN A 647 -34.41 26.67 -0.10
C GLN A 647 -33.09 26.30 -0.75
N THR A 648 -32.00 27.01 -0.45
CA THR A 648 -30.66 26.66 -0.92
C THR A 648 -30.22 25.30 -0.41
N TYR A 649 -30.50 24.98 0.85
CA TYR A 649 -30.22 23.67 1.44
C TYR A 649 -31.09 22.56 0.82
N LEU A 650 -32.37 22.82 0.56
CA LEU A 650 -33.27 21.91 -0.16
C LEU A 650 -32.74 21.62 -1.58
N ASN A 651 -32.33 22.66 -2.29
CA ASN A 651 -31.75 22.54 -3.62
C ASN A 651 -30.43 21.75 -3.57
N PHE A 652 -29.58 21.99 -2.56
CA PHE A 652 -28.36 21.21 -2.33
C PHE A 652 -28.65 19.73 -2.10
N ILE A 653 -29.61 19.38 -1.23
CA ILE A 653 -29.97 17.99 -0.96
C ILE A 653 -30.51 17.31 -2.23
N ALA A 654 -31.35 18.01 -3.00
CA ALA A 654 -31.86 17.51 -4.27
C ALA A 654 -30.74 17.26 -5.29
N ASP A 655 -29.80 18.21 -5.43
CA ASP A 655 -28.65 18.14 -6.34
C ASP A 655 -27.63 17.07 -5.89
N PHE A 656 -27.34 17.00 -4.58
CA PHE A 656 -26.52 15.95 -3.99
C PHE A 656 -27.14 14.57 -4.25
N ARG A 657 -28.46 14.41 -4.06
CA ARG A 657 -29.17 13.17 -4.38
C ARG A 657 -29.04 12.84 -5.87
N ALA A 658 -29.20 13.82 -6.75
CA ALA A 658 -29.07 13.61 -8.19
C ALA A 658 -27.66 13.16 -8.58
N ARG A 659 -26.62 13.82 -8.05
CA ARG A 659 -25.21 13.51 -8.33
C ARG A 659 -24.79 12.14 -7.80
N HIS A 660 -25.25 11.76 -6.61
CA HIS A 660 -24.79 10.56 -5.93
C HIS A 660 -25.76 9.36 -6.04
N ALA A 661 -26.86 9.48 -6.80
CA ALA A 661 -27.85 8.42 -6.96
C ALA A 661 -27.23 7.08 -7.41
N ALA A 662 -26.23 7.12 -8.31
CA ALA A 662 -25.55 5.94 -8.82
C ALA A 662 -24.57 5.29 -7.82
N GLU A 663 -24.23 6.01 -6.75
CA GLU A 663 -23.27 5.57 -5.73
C GLU A 663 -23.93 5.19 -4.39
N LEU A 664 -25.24 5.46 -4.25
CA LEU A 664 -26.03 5.05 -3.09
C LEU A 664 -26.08 3.51 -2.99
N PRO A 665 -25.96 2.95 -1.78
CA PRO A 665 -26.12 1.51 -1.58
C PRO A 665 -27.49 1.06 -2.08
N THR A 666 -27.52 0.01 -2.90
CA THR A 666 -28.76 -0.53 -3.47
C THR A 666 -29.48 -1.50 -2.53
N SER A 667 -28.85 -1.87 -1.41
CA SER A 667 -29.40 -2.78 -0.40
C SER A 667 -28.62 -2.65 0.93
N GLY A 668 -29.28 -2.97 2.05
CA GLY A 668 -28.62 -3.15 3.36
C GLY A 668 -28.81 -2.01 4.36
N THR A 669 -28.08 -2.08 5.47
CA THR A 669 -28.17 -1.13 6.60
C THR A 669 -27.78 0.29 6.21
N GLU A 670 -26.80 0.46 5.31
CA GLU A 670 -26.37 1.77 4.80
C GLU A 670 -27.51 2.45 3.98
N GLN A 671 -28.26 1.69 3.18
CA GLN A 671 -29.43 2.23 2.47
C GLN A 671 -30.53 2.66 3.44
N GLN A 672 -30.77 1.89 4.50
CA GLN A 672 -31.76 2.24 5.53
C GLN A 672 -31.37 3.51 6.29
N GLN A 673 -30.09 3.69 6.61
CA GLN A 673 -29.58 4.91 7.24
C GLN A 673 -29.74 6.14 6.33
N VAL A 674 -29.42 6.00 5.05
CA VAL A 674 -29.65 7.05 4.04
C VAL A 674 -31.14 7.39 3.93
N GLN A 675 -32.02 6.39 3.87
CA GLN A 675 -33.45 6.61 3.77
C GLN A 675 -34.03 7.26 5.03
N ALA A 676 -33.57 6.85 6.22
CA ALA A 676 -33.97 7.45 7.50
C ALA A 676 -33.50 8.90 7.62
N ALA A 677 -32.29 9.22 7.17
CA ALA A 677 -31.79 10.59 7.07
C ALA A 677 -32.69 11.46 6.18
N TYR A 678 -33.13 10.94 5.03
CA TYR A 678 -34.06 11.66 4.15
C TYR A 678 -35.45 11.84 4.75
N GLN A 679 -36.00 10.82 5.40
CA GLN A 679 -37.30 10.92 6.07
C GLN A 679 -37.28 11.93 7.22
N LEU A 680 -36.21 11.92 8.02
CA LEU A 680 -36.01 12.91 9.07
C LEU A 680 -35.94 14.32 8.48
N TYR A 681 -35.28 14.47 7.33
CA TYR A 681 -35.20 15.76 6.66
C TYR A 681 -36.56 16.25 6.13
N GLU A 682 -37.35 15.39 5.48
CA GLU A 682 -38.71 15.72 5.03
C GLU A 682 -39.60 16.13 6.21
N GLN A 683 -39.46 15.47 7.37
CA GLN A 683 -40.16 15.81 8.60
C GLN A 683 -39.72 17.18 9.13
N LEU A 684 -38.42 17.46 9.18
CA LEU A 684 -37.89 18.76 9.61
C LEU A 684 -38.34 19.89 8.68
N HIS A 685 -38.39 19.65 7.38
CA HIS A 685 -38.91 20.61 6.39
C HIS A 685 -40.40 20.90 6.62
N ALA A 686 -41.23 19.86 6.79
CA ALA A 686 -42.66 20.03 7.07
C ALA A 686 -42.89 20.78 8.40
N GLN A 687 -42.08 20.50 9.43
CA GLN A 687 -42.16 21.23 10.70
C GLN A 687 -41.70 22.69 10.59
N TRP A 688 -40.74 22.98 9.70
CA TRP A 688 -40.31 24.33 9.41
C TRP A 688 -41.38 25.13 8.67
N GLU A 689 -42.03 24.54 7.66
CA GLU A 689 -43.16 25.13 6.93
C GLU A 689 -44.38 25.41 7.82
N ILE A 690 -44.56 24.66 8.91
CA ILE A 690 -45.60 24.92 9.93
C ILE A 690 -45.18 26.04 10.90
N ALA A 691 -43.88 26.21 11.11
CA ALA A 691 -43.32 27.19 12.04
C ALA A 691 -43.20 28.59 11.41
N ARG A 692 -42.91 28.65 10.11
CA ARG A 692 -43.10 29.84 9.26
C ARG A 692 -44.59 30.15 9.17
#